data_AF-A0A5C7V5G0-F1
#
_entry.id   AF-A0A5C7V5G0-F1
#
_cell.length_a   1.000
_cell.length_b   1.000
_cell.length_c   1.000
_cell.angle_alpha   90.00
_cell.angle_beta   90.00
_cell.angle_gamma   90.00
#
_symmetry.space_group_name_H-M   'P 1'
#
loop_
_entity.id
_entity.type
_entity.pdbx_description
1 polymer ?
#
loop_
_entity_poly.entity_id
_entity_poly.type
_entity_poly.pdbx_seq_one_letter_code
_entity_poly.pdbx_strand_id
1 'polypeptide(L)'
;MPVAVSYPGVYIEEIPSGVRTITGVATSITAFIGRAQRGPTDKAVMINSYAEFERIFGGLWLESTVGYAVRDFYLNGGSQAIIVRLFHPLFQETERESVESTANEVATEAKSAATGAAAKTAANTKRDDIVDNEENTEAIKQAARKVAELIGKLPDNAKKEDVIKAADIAVTKASASSKAKLEIGNIKLVAASEGAWSANLRVMIDCDNIPATADLFNLTVVNTSGGTSERFLNLSIDQNSVRRIDRILGSADNKIIGESTLVKWDGGDWPPANLPDLTGIKSKVAALSAAIDALNKDPSDTAKQAAVKSAQDAAWPLTLDTVTLEEKKYNRAKAKLETIQNAGGTVSDEINAEKEAKAALETTKQHRIDSVSDGLELTINDFLPLQSKIEKKGMHALEQADLFNILCIPPYRNQSKDVDKNLLAEAETYCTERRALLIVDPHSSWNSKTKAKDDFSKEEDSYPGIPSKNAALFFPRLKQPNPLRDNQIEEFVPCGAVAGIFARTDNQRGVWKAPAGIEATLAGVPQLSVNLTDAENGELNPLGINCLRAFPIIGRVVWGSRTLRGADQLADEWKYIPVRRTALFIEESLYRGTKWVVFEPNDEPLWAQIRLNIGAFLHNLCRQGAFQGSRPR
;
A
#
# COMPACT_ATOMS: atom_id res chain seq x y z
N MET A 1 38.65 35.90 -30.30
CA MET A 1 39.47 37.08 -30.65
C MET A 1 39.78 37.83 -29.37
N PRO A 2 41.01 38.30 -29.13
CA PRO A 2 41.29 39.08 -27.93
C PRO A 2 40.46 40.38 -27.95
N VAL A 3 39.73 40.66 -26.87
CA VAL A 3 38.92 41.88 -26.73
C VAL A 3 39.87 43.04 -26.48
N ALA A 4 39.89 44.02 -27.38
CA ALA A 4 40.64 45.25 -27.18
C ALA A 4 39.98 46.09 -26.07
N VAL A 5 40.61 46.12 -24.89
CA VAL A 5 40.16 46.93 -23.75
C VAL A 5 40.77 48.34 -23.82
N SER A 6 39.93 49.37 -23.64
CA SER A 6 40.29 50.78 -23.90
C SER A 6 40.88 51.55 -22.71
N TYR A 7 40.99 50.94 -21.51
CA TYR A 7 41.60 51.59 -20.34
C TYR A 7 42.35 50.57 -19.45
N PRO A 8 43.40 50.98 -18.71
CA PRO A 8 44.12 50.09 -17.80
C PRO A 8 43.24 49.73 -16.59
N GLY A 9 42.98 48.44 -16.39
CA GLY A 9 42.22 47.90 -15.24
C GLY A 9 42.36 46.37 -15.14
N VAL A 10 42.03 45.80 -13.99
CA VAL A 10 41.94 44.34 -13.82
C VAL A 10 40.62 43.87 -14.39
N TYR A 11 40.66 43.26 -15.56
CA TYR A 11 39.50 42.61 -16.18
C TYR A 11 39.47 41.15 -15.73
N ILE A 12 38.46 40.79 -14.94
CA ILE A 12 38.20 39.40 -14.59
C ILE A 12 37.45 38.79 -15.77
N GLU A 13 38.18 38.04 -16.60
CA GLU A 13 37.57 37.12 -17.56
C GLU A 13 37.28 35.83 -16.79
N GLU A 14 36.02 35.65 -16.36
CA GLU A 14 35.56 34.34 -15.92
C GLU A 14 35.54 33.44 -17.14
N ILE A 15 36.61 32.68 -17.36
CA ILE A 15 36.57 31.51 -18.24
C ILE A 15 35.58 30.57 -17.55
N PRO A 16 34.36 30.39 -18.07
CA PRO A 16 33.44 29.46 -17.46
C PRO A 16 34.12 28.10 -17.55
N SER A 17 34.32 27.40 -16.44
CA SER A 17 34.82 26.03 -16.51
C SER A 17 33.73 25.20 -17.21
N GLY A 18 33.84 25.07 -18.53
CA GLY A 18 32.79 24.54 -19.43
C GLY A 18 32.55 23.04 -19.33
N VAL A 19 32.98 22.40 -18.24
CA VAL A 19 32.80 20.96 -18.03
C VAL A 19 31.56 20.74 -17.16
N ARG A 20 30.43 20.49 -17.81
CA ARG A 20 29.20 20.02 -17.15
C ARG A 20 29.29 18.50 -17.06
N THR A 21 29.87 17.99 -15.97
CA THR A 21 30.09 16.56 -15.77
C THR A 21 28.77 15.79 -15.73
N ILE A 22 28.68 14.73 -16.53
CA ILE A 22 27.54 13.81 -16.51
C ILE A 22 27.74 12.79 -15.38
N THR A 23 26.79 12.73 -14.46
CA THR A 23 26.75 11.72 -13.39
C THR A 23 25.86 10.55 -13.79
N GLY A 24 26.30 9.33 -13.49
CA GLY A 24 25.48 8.14 -13.70
C GLY A 24 24.22 8.17 -12.85
N VAL A 25 23.08 7.76 -13.43
CA VAL A 25 21.81 7.61 -12.70
C VAL A 25 21.81 6.36 -11.82
N ALA A 26 20.84 6.27 -10.90
CA ALA A 26 20.61 5.02 -10.19
C ALA A 26 20.27 3.88 -11.18
N THR A 27 20.69 2.65 -10.86
CA THR A 27 20.58 1.49 -11.78
C THR A 27 19.60 0.41 -11.30
N SER A 28 19.15 0.51 -10.05
CA SER A 28 18.39 -0.54 -9.36
C SER A 28 17.25 -0.04 -8.48
N ILE A 29 16.68 1.13 -8.78
CA ILE A 29 15.43 1.56 -8.14
C ILE A 29 14.30 0.67 -8.67
N THR A 30 13.72 -0.17 -7.82
CA THR A 30 12.69 -1.12 -8.22
C THR A 30 11.30 -0.62 -7.87
N ALA A 31 10.42 -0.50 -8.86
CA ALA A 31 9.01 -0.20 -8.68
C ALA A 31 8.20 -1.48 -8.46
N PHE A 32 7.37 -1.50 -7.41
CA PHE A 32 6.38 -2.54 -7.14
C PHE A 32 4.98 -1.94 -7.20
N ILE A 33 4.09 -2.61 -7.93
CA ILE A 33 2.69 -2.20 -8.05
C ILE A 33 1.80 -3.32 -7.54
N GLY A 34 0.82 -2.97 -6.70
CA GLY A 34 -0.28 -3.86 -6.34
C GLY A 34 -0.96 -3.44 -5.04
N ARG A 35 -1.62 -4.38 -4.37
CA ARG A 35 -2.44 -4.10 -3.19
C ARG A 35 -1.58 -4.08 -1.92
N ALA A 36 -1.97 -3.26 -0.94
CA ALA A 36 -1.38 -3.26 0.40
C ALA A 36 -2.46 -3.00 1.45
N GLN A 37 -2.18 -3.35 2.71
CA GLN A 37 -3.15 -3.25 3.81
C GLN A 37 -3.54 -1.79 4.11
N ARG A 38 -2.59 -0.86 3.99
CA ARG A 38 -2.80 0.58 4.21
C ARG A 38 -1.84 1.43 3.38
N GLY A 39 -1.91 2.75 3.54
CA GLY A 39 -0.98 3.70 2.90
C GLY A 39 -1.57 4.42 1.69
N PRO A 40 -0.87 5.41 1.14
CA PRO A 40 -1.38 6.24 0.04
C PRO A 40 -1.70 5.42 -1.21
N THR A 41 -2.92 5.57 -1.74
CA THR A 41 -3.38 4.93 -2.98
C THR A 41 -3.05 5.81 -4.19
N ASP A 42 -2.69 5.19 -5.33
CA ASP A 42 -2.33 5.87 -6.59
C ASP A 42 -1.20 6.90 -6.46
N LYS A 43 -0.33 6.72 -5.47
CA LYS A 43 0.85 7.57 -5.27
C LYS A 43 2.12 6.74 -5.25
N ALA A 44 3.13 7.21 -5.96
CA ALA A 44 4.45 6.60 -5.95
C ALA A 44 5.19 7.04 -4.68
N VAL A 45 5.42 6.09 -3.76
CA VAL A 45 6.14 6.35 -2.50
C VAL A 45 7.48 5.64 -2.56
N MET A 46 8.57 6.41 -2.44
CA MET A 46 9.91 5.86 -2.31
C MET A 46 10.15 5.37 -0.88
N ILE A 47 10.69 4.17 -0.76
CA ILE A 47 11.10 3.54 0.50
C ILE A 47 12.53 3.04 0.37
N ASN A 48 13.26 2.98 1.49
CA ASN A 48 14.66 2.55 1.53
C ASN A 48 14.88 1.29 2.38
N SER A 49 13.82 0.76 3.01
CA SER A 49 13.91 -0.47 3.81
C SER A 49 12.57 -1.20 3.88
N TYR A 50 12.61 -2.47 4.25
CA TYR A 50 11.40 -3.24 4.51
C TYR A 50 10.63 -2.73 5.74
N ALA A 51 11.31 -2.27 6.80
CA ALA A 51 10.65 -1.69 7.97
C ALA A 51 9.84 -0.44 7.60
N GLU A 52 10.31 0.34 6.63
CA GLU A 52 9.55 1.47 6.10
C GLU A 52 8.30 1.03 5.34
N PHE A 53 8.39 -0.06 4.57
CA PHE A 53 7.22 -0.68 3.96
C PHE A 53 6.20 -1.14 5.00
N GLU A 54 6.62 -1.79 6.09
CA GLU A 54 5.73 -2.19 7.19
C GLU A 54 5.05 -0.97 7.84
N ARG A 55 5.83 0.09 8.08
CA ARG A 55 5.35 1.33 8.71
C ARG A 55 4.38 2.12 7.83
N ILE A 56 4.51 2.11 6.50
CA ILE A 56 3.65 2.89 5.59
C ILE A 56 2.50 2.04 5.04
N PHE A 57 2.78 0.80 4.63
CA PHE A 57 1.88 -0.04 3.84
C PHE A 57 1.30 -1.25 4.60
N GLY A 58 1.78 -1.55 5.81
CA GLY A 58 1.25 -2.61 6.68
C GLY A 58 1.95 -3.97 6.59
N GLY A 59 3.02 -4.10 5.79
CA GLY A 59 3.87 -5.30 5.81
C GLY A 59 3.29 -6.49 5.05
N LEU A 60 3.54 -7.70 5.55
CA LEU A 60 3.01 -8.93 4.95
C LEU A 60 1.49 -9.00 5.10
N TRP A 61 0.82 -9.42 4.03
CA TRP A 61 -0.63 -9.59 4.01
C TRP A 61 -1.02 -10.76 3.12
N LEU A 62 -1.92 -11.63 3.58
CA LEU A 62 -2.28 -12.85 2.84
C LEU A 62 -3.02 -12.58 1.53
N GLU A 63 -3.74 -11.46 1.44
CA GLU A 63 -4.50 -11.04 0.25
C GLU A 63 -3.63 -10.33 -0.81
N SER A 64 -2.33 -10.16 -0.55
CA SER A 64 -1.43 -9.48 -1.49
C SER A 64 -0.03 -10.08 -1.50
N THR A 65 0.48 -10.38 -2.69
CA THR A 65 1.84 -10.89 -2.85
C THR A 65 2.92 -9.79 -2.83
N VAL A 66 2.54 -8.51 -2.96
CA VAL A 66 3.48 -7.38 -3.02
C VAL A 66 4.37 -7.31 -1.78
N GLY A 67 3.79 -7.49 -0.58
CA GLY A 67 4.55 -7.45 0.67
C GLY A 67 5.66 -8.51 0.73
N TYR A 68 5.43 -9.69 0.15
CA TYR A 68 6.43 -10.76 0.06
C TYR A 68 7.50 -10.42 -0.98
N ALA A 69 7.12 -9.91 -2.15
CA ALA A 69 8.08 -9.50 -3.18
C ALA A 69 9.01 -8.37 -2.69
N VAL A 70 8.46 -7.37 -2.00
CA VAL A 70 9.26 -6.26 -1.42
C VAL A 70 10.19 -6.77 -0.32
N ARG A 71 9.72 -7.67 0.56
CA ARG A 71 10.57 -8.33 1.56
C ARG A 71 11.76 -9.02 0.90
N ASP A 72 11.47 -9.85 -0.11
CA ASP A 72 12.48 -10.65 -0.79
C ASP A 72 13.47 -9.78 -1.57
N PHE A 73 13.03 -8.64 -2.11
CA PHE A 73 13.90 -7.63 -2.70
C PHE A 73 14.96 -7.12 -1.72
N TYR A 74 14.53 -6.66 -0.55
CA TYR A 74 15.47 -6.16 0.47
C TYR A 74 16.36 -7.28 1.03
N LEU A 75 15.82 -8.50 1.24
CA LEU A 75 16.60 -9.66 1.68
C LEU A 75 17.71 -10.04 0.69
N ASN A 76 17.51 -9.81 -0.61
CA ASN A 76 18.47 -10.17 -1.65
C ASN A 76 19.46 -9.06 -2.02
N GLY A 77 19.40 -7.90 -1.36
CA GLY A 77 20.34 -6.79 -1.54
C GLY A 77 19.77 -5.58 -2.27
N GLY A 78 18.44 -5.48 -2.37
CA GLY A 78 17.74 -4.28 -2.79
C GLY A 78 18.00 -3.09 -1.86
N SER A 79 18.16 -1.89 -2.43
CA SER A 79 18.46 -0.66 -1.69
C SER A 79 17.29 0.32 -1.66
N GLN A 80 16.69 0.61 -2.81
CA GLN A 80 15.60 1.56 -2.96
C GLN A 80 14.46 0.95 -3.75
N ALA A 81 13.24 1.09 -3.23
CA ALA A 81 12.04 0.68 -3.93
C ALA A 81 11.02 1.82 -4.00
N ILE A 82 10.22 1.81 -5.06
CA ILE A 82 9.05 2.66 -5.20
C ILE A 82 7.83 1.77 -5.11
N ILE A 83 6.90 2.10 -4.22
CA ILE A 83 5.66 1.36 -4.04
C ILE A 83 4.51 2.19 -4.59
N VAL A 84 3.73 1.60 -5.47
CA VAL A 84 2.44 2.11 -5.90
C VAL A 84 1.36 1.18 -5.38
N ARG A 85 0.59 1.66 -4.40
CA ARG A 85 -0.56 0.93 -3.87
C ARG A 85 -1.78 1.20 -4.74
N LEU A 86 -2.44 0.12 -5.14
CA LEU A 86 -3.75 0.14 -5.80
C LEU A 86 -4.83 -0.36 -4.84
N PHE A 87 -6.06 0.14 -5.02
CA PHE A 87 -7.21 -0.22 -4.22
C PHE A 87 -8.45 -0.32 -5.10
N HIS A 88 -9.17 -1.45 -5.01
CA HIS A 88 -10.43 -1.64 -5.69
C HIS A 88 -11.59 -1.52 -4.68
N PRO A 89 -12.40 -0.44 -4.73
CA PRO A 89 -13.49 -0.25 -3.79
C PRO A 89 -14.61 -1.28 -4.02
N LEU A 90 -15.45 -1.51 -3.00
CA LEU A 90 -16.67 -2.32 -3.15
C LEU A 90 -17.68 -1.65 -4.10
N PHE A 91 -17.75 -0.33 -4.04
CA PHE A 91 -18.63 0.55 -4.81
C PHE A 91 -18.07 1.97 -4.73
N GLN A 92 -18.48 2.87 -5.63
CA GLN A 92 -18.10 4.28 -5.49
C GLN A 92 -18.90 4.90 -4.34
N GLU A 93 -18.30 5.76 -3.52
CA GLU A 93 -19.00 6.31 -2.33
C GLU A 93 -20.30 7.07 -2.68
N THR A 94 -20.42 7.58 -3.91
CA THR A 94 -21.67 8.17 -4.45
C THR A 94 -22.83 7.18 -4.59
N GLU A 95 -22.54 5.88 -4.70
CA GLU A 95 -23.52 4.78 -4.82
C GLU A 95 -23.88 4.16 -3.46
N ARG A 96 -23.32 4.68 -2.35
CA ARG A 96 -23.47 4.05 -1.04
C ARG A 96 -24.92 3.93 -0.58
N GLU A 97 -25.71 4.99 -0.77
CA GLU A 97 -27.10 5.03 -0.33
C GLU A 97 -27.95 3.98 -1.06
N SER A 98 -27.75 3.82 -2.37
CA SER A 98 -28.45 2.79 -3.15
C SER A 98 -27.99 1.38 -2.75
N VAL A 99 -26.69 1.17 -2.56
CA VAL A 99 -26.13 -0.11 -2.07
C VAL A 99 -26.71 -0.49 -0.71
N GLU A 100 -26.78 0.46 0.24
CA GLU A 100 -27.33 0.21 1.57
C GLU A 100 -28.84 -0.07 1.52
N SER A 101 -29.59 0.65 0.66
CA SER A 101 -31.01 0.37 0.44
C SER A 101 -31.22 -1.06 -0.07
N THR A 102 -30.50 -1.47 -1.11
CA THR A 102 -30.60 -2.83 -1.67
C THR A 102 -30.19 -3.90 -0.66
N ALA A 103 -29.12 -3.66 0.09
CA ALA A 103 -28.70 -4.60 1.14
C ALA A 103 -29.81 -4.76 2.20
N ASN A 104 -30.46 -3.67 2.60
CA ASN A 104 -31.58 -3.69 3.53
C ASN A 104 -32.81 -4.42 2.95
N GLU A 105 -33.09 -4.31 1.65
CA GLU A 105 -34.19 -5.07 1.02
C GLU A 105 -33.98 -6.58 1.18
N VAL A 106 -32.80 -7.10 0.81
CA VAL A 106 -32.48 -8.53 0.94
C VAL A 106 -32.50 -8.97 2.42
N ALA A 107 -31.95 -8.14 3.31
CA ALA A 107 -31.93 -8.43 4.74
C ALA A 107 -33.33 -8.44 5.36
N THR A 108 -34.24 -7.57 4.91
CA THR A 108 -35.62 -7.49 5.41
C THR A 108 -36.41 -8.74 5.07
N GLU A 109 -36.25 -9.24 3.84
CA GLU A 109 -36.86 -10.52 3.44
C GLU A 109 -36.36 -11.67 4.32
N ALA A 110 -35.06 -11.74 4.60
CA ALA A 110 -34.50 -12.76 5.48
C ALA A 110 -34.98 -12.64 6.93
N LYS A 111 -35.11 -11.41 7.46
CA LYS A 111 -35.59 -11.13 8.84
C LYS A 111 -37.05 -11.56 9.05
N SER A 112 -37.84 -11.67 7.98
CA SER A 112 -39.22 -12.15 8.06
C SER A 112 -39.31 -13.64 8.44
N ALA A 113 -38.26 -14.42 8.14
CA ALA A 113 -38.22 -15.86 8.36
C ALA A 113 -38.06 -16.26 9.84
N ALA A 114 -38.66 -17.39 10.21
CA ALA A 114 -38.59 -17.92 11.57
C ALA A 114 -37.35 -18.79 11.85
N THR A 115 -36.71 -19.33 10.80
CA THR A 115 -35.57 -20.25 10.88
C THR A 115 -34.47 -19.86 9.90
N GLY A 116 -33.25 -20.29 10.18
CA GLY A 116 -32.10 -20.07 9.29
C GLY A 116 -32.32 -20.62 7.88
N ALA A 117 -32.90 -21.83 7.74
CA ALA A 117 -33.20 -22.40 6.42
C ALA A 117 -34.15 -21.52 5.59
N ALA A 118 -35.24 -21.03 6.21
CA ALA A 118 -36.19 -20.15 5.52
C ALA A 118 -35.56 -18.78 5.18
N ALA A 119 -34.72 -18.24 6.07
CA ALA A 119 -34.02 -16.99 5.84
C ALA A 119 -33.07 -17.08 4.63
N LYS A 120 -32.35 -18.20 4.48
CA LYS A 120 -31.48 -18.45 3.32
C LYS A 120 -32.25 -18.48 2.02
N THR A 121 -33.37 -19.19 1.98
CA THR A 121 -34.22 -19.26 0.78
C THR A 121 -34.74 -17.87 0.42
N ALA A 122 -35.30 -17.13 1.38
CA ALA A 122 -35.81 -15.77 1.14
C ALA A 122 -34.71 -14.82 0.64
N ALA A 123 -33.53 -14.84 1.26
CA ALA A 123 -32.39 -14.03 0.82
C ALA A 123 -31.92 -14.39 -0.59
N ASN A 124 -31.86 -15.69 -0.93
CA ASN A 124 -31.46 -16.14 -2.26
C ASN A 124 -32.48 -15.74 -3.33
N THR A 125 -33.78 -15.90 -3.08
CA THR A 125 -34.83 -15.47 -4.02
C THR A 125 -34.72 -13.98 -4.31
N LYS A 126 -34.65 -13.15 -3.26
CA LYS A 126 -34.56 -11.69 -3.44
C LYS A 126 -33.25 -11.26 -4.10
N ARG A 127 -32.14 -11.96 -3.81
CA ARG A 127 -30.87 -11.77 -4.51
C ARG A 127 -31.04 -12.04 -6.00
N ASP A 128 -31.66 -13.15 -6.38
CA ASP A 128 -31.81 -13.55 -7.78
C ASP A 128 -32.66 -12.52 -8.53
N ASP A 129 -33.76 -12.03 -7.94
CA ASP A 129 -34.57 -10.93 -8.49
C ASP A 129 -33.74 -9.67 -8.79
N ILE A 130 -32.79 -9.32 -7.91
CA ILE A 130 -31.93 -8.14 -8.05
C ILE A 130 -30.83 -8.38 -9.08
N VAL A 131 -30.23 -9.57 -9.08
CA VAL A 131 -29.10 -9.92 -9.94
C VAL A 131 -29.54 -10.09 -11.40
N ASP A 132 -30.71 -10.68 -11.62
CA ASP A 132 -31.27 -10.93 -12.95
C ASP A 132 -31.81 -9.65 -13.61
N ASN A 133 -32.00 -8.57 -12.83
CA ASN A 133 -32.34 -7.27 -13.38
C ASN A 133 -31.11 -6.59 -14.02
N GLU A 134 -31.14 -6.45 -15.35
CA GLU A 134 -30.07 -5.83 -16.14
C GLU A 134 -29.88 -4.33 -15.86
N GLU A 135 -30.91 -3.63 -15.36
CA GLU A 135 -30.83 -2.19 -15.04
C GLU A 135 -29.98 -1.90 -13.79
N ASN A 136 -29.79 -2.91 -12.93
CA ASN A 136 -29.01 -2.75 -11.70
C ASN A 136 -27.51 -2.67 -12.00
N THR A 137 -26.83 -1.73 -11.33
CA THR A 137 -25.37 -1.63 -11.41
C THR A 137 -24.71 -2.85 -10.78
N GLU A 138 -23.47 -3.15 -11.19
CA GLU A 138 -22.72 -4.27 -10.59
C GLU A 138 -22.50 -4.07 -9.07
N ALA A 139 -22.38 -2.84 -8.60
CA ALA A 139 -22.32 -2.53 -7.16
C ALA A 139 -23.57 -3.02 -6.41
N ILE A 140 -24.76 -2.74 -6.95
CA ILE A 140 -26.05 -3.17 -6.39
C ILE A 140 -26.15 -4.70 -6.39
N LYS A 141 -25.79 -5.34 -7.50
CA LYS A 141 -25.79 -6.81 -7.62
C LYS A 141 -24.82 -7.45 -6.63
N GLN A 142 -23.62 -6.89 -6.47
CA GLN A 142 -22.62 -7.37 -5.51
C GLN A 142 -23.10 -7.23 -4.06
N ALA A 143 -23.77 -6.12 -3.71
CA ALA A 143 -24.34 -5.93 -2.38
C ALA A 143 -25.37 -7.02 -2.05
N ALA A 144 -26.31 -7.30 -2.98
CA ALA A 144 -27.30 -8.35 -2.82
C ALA A 144 -26.65 -9.74 -2.68
N ARG A 145 -25.66 -10.06 -3.54
CA ARG A 145 -24.88 -11.31 -3.44
C ARG A 145 -24.20 -11.42 -2.09
N LYS A 146 -23.62 -10.32 -1.58
CA LYS A 146 -22.88 -10.32 -0.31
C LYS A 146 -23.79 -10.58 0.89
N VAL A 147 -24.97 -9.95 0.92
CA VAL A 147 -25.95 -10.18 2.00
C VAL A 147 -26.39 -11.64 2.00
N ALA A 148 -26.77 -12.18 0.84
CA ALA A 148 -27.18 -13.58 0.72
C ALA A 148 -26.06 -14.57 1.08
N GLU A 149 -24.80 -14.29 0.70
CA GLU A 149 -23.64 -15.11 1.08
C GLU A 149 -23.47 -15.19 2.60
N LEU A 150 -23.60 -14.06 3.29
CA LEU A 150 -23.44 -13.99 4.75
C LEU A 150 -24.59 -14.67 5.49
N ILE A 151 -25.82 -14.51 5.03
CA ILE A 151 -26.99 -15.22 5.57
C ILE A 151 -26.89 -16.73 5.28
N GLY A 152 -26.31 -17.10 4.14
CA GLY A 152 -26.00 -18.48 3.75
C GLY A 152 -25.16 -19.24 4.77
N LYS A 153 -24.32 -18.54 5.56
CA LYS A 153 -23.44 -19.12 6.58
C LYS A 153 -24.16 -19.48 7.88
N LEU A 154 -25.43 -19.09 8.05
CA LEU A 154 -26.21 -19.45 9.24
C LEU A 154 -26.48 -20.96 9.32
N PRO A 155 -26.54 -21.56 10.51
CA PRO A 155 -27.12 -22.89 10.68
C PRO A 155 -28.59 -22.93 10.27
N ASP A 156 -29.07 -24.04 9.72
CA ASP A 156 -30.46 -24.17 9.27
C ASP A 156 -31.48 -24.02 10.42
N ASN A 157 -31.07 -24.41 11.63
CA ASN A 157 -31.83 -24.31 12.86
C ASN A 157 -31.62 -22.99 13.64
N ALA A 158 -30.96 -21.99 13.03
CA ALA A 158 -30.77 -20.68 13.66
C ALA A 158 -32.12 -20.05 14.06
N LYS A 159 -32.17 -19.43 15.24
CA LYS A 159 -33.38 -18.77 15.76
C LYS A 159 -33.57 -17.41 15.10
N LYS A 160 -34.80 -16.89 15.16
CA LYS A 160 -35.15 -15.57 14.62
C LYS A 160 -34.23 -14.43 15.10
N GLU A 161 -33.83 -14.42 16.36
CA GLU A 161 -32.90 -13.42 16.89
C GLU A 161 -31.51 -13.49 16.24
N ASP A 162 -31.02 -14.71 15.97
CA ASP A 162 -29.73 -14.92 15.31
C ASP A 162 -29.80 -14.55 13.83
N VAL A 163 -30.94 -14.82 13.18
CA VAL A 163 -31.22 -14.39 11.80
C VAL A 163 -31.22 -12.87 11.71
N ILE A 164 -31.89 -12.16 12.62
CA ILE A 164 -31.95 -10.69 12.63
C ILE A 164 -30.54 -10.12 12.80
N LYS A 165 -29.78 -10.59 13.80
CA LYS A 165 -28.39 -10.14 14.03
C LYS A 165 -27.50 -10.37 12.81
N ALA A 166 -27.57 -11.56 12.21
CA ALA A 166 -26.78 -11.88 11.03
C ALA A 166 -27.17 -11.05 9.81
N ALA A 167 -28.47 -10.76 9.63
CA ALA A 167 -28.95 -9.90 8.57
C ALA A 167 -28.47 -8.44 8.75
N ASP A 168 -28.51 -7.90 9.97
CA ASP A 168 -27.99 -6.55 10.27
C ASP A 168 -26.48 -6.44 10.02
N ILE A 169 -25.72 -7.45 10.46
CA ILE A 169 -24.27 -7.53 10.18
C ILE A 169 -24.03 -7.66 8.67
N ALA A 170 -24.86 -8.42 7.96
CA ALA A 170 -24.75 -8.60 6.52
C ALA A 170 -24.94 -7.30 5.75
N VAL A 171 -25.91 -6.46 6.15
CA VAL A 171 -26.09 -5.10 5.60
C VAL A 171 -24.84 -4.28 5.85
N THR A 172 -24.38 -4.24 7.11
CA THR A 172 -23.19 -3.45 7.51
C THR A 172 -21.95 -3.82 6.69
N LYS A 173 -21.75 -5.10 6.40
CA LYS A 173 -20.63 -5.59 5.59
C LYS A 173 -20.81 -5.33 4.10
N ALA A 174 -22.04 -5.40 3.59
CA ALA A 174 -22.32 -5.14 2.18
C ALA A 174 -22.19 -3.65 1.83
N SER A 175 -22.51 -2.75 2.78
CA SER A 175 -22.35 -1.30 2.65
C SER A 175 -21.10 -0.74 3.36
N ALA A 176 -20.13 -1.61 3.66
CA ALA A 176 -18.91 -1.23 4.36
C ALA A 176 -18.13 -0.15 3.60
N SER A 177 -17.68 0.88 4.31
CA SER A 177 -16.94 1.99 3.71
C SER A 177 -15.47 1.62 3.48
N SER A 178 -14.86 2.24 2.49
CA SER A 178 -13.43 2.08 2.23
C SER A 178 -12.56 2.74 3.32
N LYS A 179 -13.09 3.71 4.06
CA LYS A 179 -12.40 4.43 5.14
C LYS A 179 -13.28 4.54 6.38
N ALA A 180 -12.73 4.28 7.57
CA ALA A 180 -13.44 4.56 8.81
C ALA A 180 -13.71 6.06 8.94
N LYS A 181 -14.97 6.42 9.24
CA LYS A 181 -15.35 7.76 9.72
C LYS A 181 -15.33 7.76 11.24
N LEU A 182 -14.63 8.71 11.84
CA LEU A 182 -14.47 8.87 13.27
C LEU A 182 -15.10 10.20 13.68
N GLU A 183 -16.00 10.16 14.65
CA GLU A 183 -16.70 11.33 15.15
C GLU A 183 -16.44 11.49 16.64
N ILE A 184 -16.12 12.72 17.06
CA ILE A 184 -15.98 13.13 18.45
C ILE A 184 -16.77 14.42 18.65
N GLY A 185 -17.89 14.33 19.36
CA GLY A 185 -18.88 15.41 19.35
C GLY A 185 -19.32 15.71 17.91
N ASN A 186 -18.96 16.89 17.40
CA ASN A 186 -19.20 17.31 16.02
C ASN A 186 -17.91 17.43 15.17
N ILE A 187 -16.76 17.01 15.68
CA ILE A 187 -15.53 16.89 14.90
C ILE A 187 -15.60 15.60 14.09
N LYS A 188 -15.55 15.73 12.77
CA LYS A 188 -15.59 14.63 11.81
C LYS A 188 -14.23 14.40 11.20
N LEU A 189 -13.72 13.19 11.37
CA LEU A 189 -12.45 12.73 10.84
C LEU A 189 -12.68 11.49 9.99
N VAL A 190 -11.78 11.25 9.05
CA VAL A 190 -11.76 10.04 8.22
C VAL A 190 -10.36 9.46 8.23
N ALA A 191 -10.24 8.14 8.09
CA ALA A 191 -8.94 7.50 7.94
C ALA A 191 -8.15 8.07 6.74
N ALA A 192 -6.83 8.21 6.90
CA ALA A 192 -5.99 8.83 5.88
C ALA A 192 -5.91 8.04 4.55
N SER A 193 -6.11 6.73 4.60
CA SER A 193 -6.09 5.82 3.46
C SER A 193 -7.11 4.69 3.61
N GLU A 194 -7.52 4.13 2.48
CA GLU A 194 -8.49 3.04 2.41
C GLU A 194 -7.98 1.76 3.10
N GLY A 195 -8.90 0.96 3.64
CA GLY A 195 -8.65 -0.38 4.17
C GLY A 195 -9.24 -0.62 5.57
N ALA A 196 -9.43 -1.90 5.91
CA ALA A 196 -10.00 -2.36 7.17
C ALA A 196 -9.11 -2.06 8.39
N TRP A 197 -7.82 -1.81 8.18
CA TRP A 197 -6.90 -1.33 9.22
C TRP A 197 -7.44 -0.11 9.98
N SER A 198 -8.26 0.71 9.33
CA SER A 198 -8.85 1.92 9.89
C SER A 198 -9.84 1.66 11.02
N ALA A 199 -10.36 0.42 11.18
CA ALA A 199 -11.15 0.02 12.35
C ALA A 199 -10.38 0.11 13.68
N ASN A 200 -9.04 0.05 13.61
CA ASN A 200 -8.15 0.09 14.76
C ASN A 200 -7.75 1.51 15.18
N LEU A 201 -8.28 2.53 14.50
CA LEU A 201 -8.05 3.92 14.87
C LEU A 201 -8.85 4.27 16.12
N ARG A 202 -8.18 4.96 17.05
CA ARG A 202 -8.77 5.57 18.25
C ARG A 202 -8.39 7.04 18.25
N VAL A 203 -9.33 7.88 18.62
CA VAL A 203 -9.13 9.33 18.61
C VAL A 203 -9.65 9.90 19.92
N MET A 204 -8.86 10.81 20.48
CA MET A 204 -9.18 11.52 21.70
C MET A 204 -8.82 12.99 21.57
N ILE A 205 -9.67 13.83 22.16
CA ILE A 205 -9.47 15.27 22.27
C ILE A 205 -9.22 15.61 23.74
N ASP A 206 -8.22 16.44 23.98
CA ASP A 206 -7.96 17.05 25.28
C ASP A 206 -7.79 18.56 25.14
N CYS A 207 -7.93 19.28 26.25
CA CYS A 207 -7.76 20.73 26.32
C CYS A 207 -6.70 21.12 27.37
N ASP A 208 -5.76 20.21 27.62
CA ASP A 208 -4.78 20.37 28.68
C ASP A 208 -3.82 21.51 28.36
N ASN A 209 -3.59 22.38 29.34
CA ASN A 209 -2.75 23.58 29.21
C ASN A 209 -3.22 24.59 28.14
N ILE A 210 -4.51 24.59 27.80
CA ILE A 210 -5.09 25.54 26.85
C ILE A 210 -5.99 26.54 27.59
N PRO A 211 -5.85 27.87 27.32
CA PRO A 211 -6.77 28.86 27.88
C PRO A 211 -8.23 28.57 27.52
N ALA A 212 -9.13 28.77 28.48
CA ALA A 212 -10.56 28.52 28.30
C ALA A 212 -11.16 29.36 27.14
N THR A 213 -10.61 30.54 26.88
CA THR A 213 -11.04 31.49 25.85
C THR A 213 -10.45 31.23 24.46
N ALA A 214 -9.48 30.32 24.32
CA ALA A 214 -8.81 30.08 23.05
C ALA A 214 -9.61 29.10 22.18
N ASP A 215 -9.64 29.28 20.86
CA ASP A 215 -10.23 28.31 19.92
C ASP A 215 -9.22 27.21 19.55
N LEU A 216 -8.67 26.59 20.59
CA LEU A 216 -7.60 25.59 20.51
C LEU A 216 -7.97 24.31 21.27
N PHE A 217 -7.50 23.17 20.77
CA PHE A 217 -7.59 21.85 21.39
C PHE A 217 -6.39 20.98 20.98
N ASN A 218 -6.16 19.89 21.71
CA ASN A 218 -5.17 18.88 21.35
C ASN A 218 -5.88 17.63 20.82
N LEU A 219 -5.29 16.98 19.83
CA LEU A 219 -5.81 15.76 19.22
C LEU A 219 -4.77 14.65 19.36
N THR A 220 -5.19 13.50 19.89
CA THR A 220 -4.38 12.28 19.92
C THR A 220 -5.06 11.21 19.08
N VAL A 221 -4.30 10.61 18.17
CA VAL A 221 -4.75 9.55 17.27
C VAL A 221 -3.84 8.35 17.49
N VAL A 222 -4.43 7.17 17.71
CA VAL A 222 -3.68 5.93 17.97
C VAL A 222 -4.19 4.84 17.05
N ASN A 223 -3.29 4.11 16.40
CA ASN A 223 -3.60 2.84 15.75
C ASN A 223 -3.24 1.68 16.70
N THR A 224 -4.26 1.01 17.23
CA THR A 224 -4.07 -0.06 18.24
C THR A 224 -3.44 -1.33 17.66
N SER A 225 -3.46 -1.52 16.34
CA SER A 225 -2.88 -2.71 15.69
C SER A 225 -1.38 -2.57 15.40
N GLY A 226 -0.91 -1.35 15.11
CA GLY A 226 0.48 -1.08 14.73
C GLY A 226 1.29 -0.31 15.78
N GLY A 227 0.67 0.12 16.88
CA GLY A 227 1.33 0.91 17.93
C GLY A 227 1.69 2.35 17.53
N THR A 228 1.41 2.76 16.28
CA THR A 228 1.63 4.13 15.82
C THR A 228 0.67 5.09 16.54
N SER A 229 1.20 6.19 17.06
CA SER A 229 0.41 7.28 17.61
C SER A 229 0.88 8.62 17.07
N GLU A 230 -0.07 9.53 16.85
CA GLU A 230 0.16 10.91 16.44
C GLU A 230 -0.53 11.83 17.44
N ARG A 231 0.18 12.84 17.93
CA ARG A 231 -0.37 13.86 18.82
C ARG A 231 -0.15 15.25 18.25
N PHE A 232 -1.25 15.97 18.03
CA PHE A 232 -1.25 17.32 17.50
C PHE A 232 -1.65 18.29 18.61
N LEU A 233 -0.77 19.24 18.90
CA LEU A 233 -0.97 20.23 19.95
C LEU A 233 -1.48 21.55 19.37
N ASN A 234 -2.41 22.19 20.08
CA ASN A 234 -2.95 23.49 19.72
C ASN A 234 -3.51 23.53 18.29
N LEU A 235 -4.28 22.51 17.91
CA LEU A 235 -5.10 22.57 16.71
C LEU A 235 -6.20 23.60 16.91
N SER A 236 -6.53 24.31 15.84
CA SER A 236 -7.48 25.42 15.89
C SER A 236 -8.66 25.23 14.95
N ILE A 237 -9.79 25.80 15.35
CA ILE A 237 -10.96 26.01 14.50
C ILE A 237 -11.12 27.47 14.07
N ASP A 238 -10.14 28.33 14.37
CA ASP A 238 -10.15 29.70 13.87
C ASP A 238 -9.77 29.71 12.37
N GLN A 239 -10.55 30.44 11.59
CA GLN A 239 -10.38 30.59 10.15
C GLN A 239 -9.02 31.17 9.77
N ASN A 240 -8.46 32.04 10.61
CA ASN A 240 -7.20 32.72 10.36
C ASN A 240 -5.99 31.95 10.91
N SER A 241 -6.21 30.84 11.61
CA SER A 241 -5.12 30.08 12.21
C SER A 241 -4.28 29.35 11.16
N VAL A 242 -2.96 29.37 11.34
CA VAL A 242 -2.05 28.52 10.58
C VAL A 242 -2.18 27.06 11.02
N ARG A 243 -2.58 26.83 12.29
CA ARG A 243 -2.82 25.50 12.87
C ARG A 243 -4.28 25.04 12.74
N ARG A 244 -4.97 25.51 11.70
CA ARG A 244 -6.34 25.10 11.40
C ARG A 244 -6.39 23.59 11.13
N ILE A 245 -7.41 22.92 11.67
CA ILE A 245 -7.50 21.45 11.67
C ILE A 245 -7.37 20.81 10.27
N ASP A 246 -8.01 21.39 9.25
CA ASP A 246 -7.97 20.92 7.85
C ASP A 246 -6.58 21.10 7.21
N ARG A 247 -5.83 22.13 7.60
CA ARG A 247 -4.46 22.39 7.10
C ARG A 247 -3.45 21.43 7.71
N ILE A 248 -3.59 21.13 9.00
CA ILE A 248 -2.66 20.24 9.69
C ILE A 248 -2.98 18.77 9.39
N LEU A 249 -4.25 18.37 9.40
CA LEU A 249 -4.63 16.98 9.13
C LEU A 249 -4.78 16.69 7.63
N GLY A 250 -4.98 17.72 6.80
CA GLY A 250 -5.34 17.56 5.41
C GLY A 250 -6.84 17.31 5.24
N SER A 251 -7.34 17.49 4.01
CA SER A 251 -8.75 17.27 3.68
C SER A 251 -9.00 15.85 3.18
N ALA A 252 -10.19 15.30 3.46
CA ALA A 252 -10.60 13.95 3.05
C ALA A 252 -10.48 13.69 1.55
N ASP A 253 -10.73 14.71 0.73
CA ASP A 253 -10.63 14.71 -0.74
C ASP A 253 -9.19 14.89 -1.26
N ASN A 254 -8.20 15.02 -0.36
CA ASN A 254 -6.79 15.28 -0.65
C ASN A 254 -6.50 16.62 -1.37
N LYS A 255 -7.45 17.56 -1.40
CA LYS A 255 -7.22 18.92 -1.93
C LYS A 255 -6.20 19.68 -1.08
N ILE A 256 -6.18 19.42 0.22
CA ILE A 256 -5.19 19.92 1.18
C ILE A 256 -4.38 18.73 1.69
N ILE A 257 -3.07 18.79 1.49
CA ILE A 257 -2.13 17.80 2.02
C ILE A 257 -1.77 18.19 3.45
N GLY A 258 -2.05 17.31 4.40
CA GLY A 258 -1.69 17.49 5.80
C GLY A 258 -0.51 16.64 6.25
N GLU A 259 -0.15 16.80 7.52
CA GLU A 259 0.94 16.11 8.20
C GLU A 259 0.53 14.74 8.77
N SER A 260 -0.76 14.52 9.02
CA SER A 260 -1.25 13.26 9.60
C SER A 260 -1.20 12.10 8.60
N THR A 261 -0.67 10.96 9.06
CA THR A 261 -0.64 9.71 8.30
C THR A 261 -1.76 8.75 8.69
N LEU A 262 -2.51 9.06 9.76
CA LEU A 262 -3.57 8.22 10.30
C LEU A 262 -4.98 8.73 9.97
N VAL A 263 -5.22 10.04 10.04
CA VAL A 263 -6.56 10.64 9.83
C VAL A 263 -6.50 11.93 9.02
N LYS A 264 -7.64 12.32 8.46
CA LYS A 264 -7.88 13.58 7.73
C LYS A 264 -9.17 14.22 8.20
N TRP A 265 -9.32 15.51 7.93
CA TRP A 265 -10.54 16.26 8.17
C TRP A 265 -11.65 15.84 7.20
N ASP A 266 -12.81 15.43 7.74
CA ASP A 266 -14.00 15.02 6.98
C ASP A 266 -15.17 16.01 7.13
N GLY A 267 -14.97 17.13 7.82
CA GLY A 267 -16.05 18.10 8.07
C GLY A 267 -16.37 19.01 6.87
N GLY A 268 -15.93 18.66 5.66
CA GLY A 268 -16.19 19.41 4.43
C GLY A 268 -15.30 20.64 4.23
N ASP A 269 -15.69 21.49 3.27
CA ASP A 269 -15.00 22.74 2.96
C ASP A 269 -15.02 23.72 4.13
N TRP A 270 -13.96 24.52 4.24
CA TRP A 270 -13.83 25.52 5.29
C TRP A 270 -14.43 26.89 4.89
N PRO A 271 -15.24 27.55 5.73
CA PRO A 271 -15.70 27.10 7.05
C PRO A 271 -16.84 26.07 6.96
N PRO A 272 -16.84 25.05 7.82
CA PRO A 272 -17.92 24.06 7.84
C PRO A 272 -19.23 24.67 8.36
N ALA A 273 -20.36 24.08 7.97
CA ALA A 273 -21.69 24.56 8.39
C ALA A 273 -21.87 24.59 9.91
N ASN A 274 -21.24 23.64 10.63
CA ASN A 274 -21.25 23.58 12.08
C ASN A 274 -19.81 23.44 12.59
N LEU A 275 -19.30 24.48 13.25
CA LEU A 275 -17.98 24.42 13.90
C LEU A 275 -18.02 23.61 15.19
N PRO A 276 -16.90 22.97 15.56
CA PRO A 276 -16.76 22.29 16.85
C PRO A 276 -17.11 23.17 18.06
N ASP A 277 -17.97 22.70 18.96
CA ASP A 277 -18.27 23.44 20.21
C ASP A 277 -17.15 23.24 21.24
N LEU A 278 -16.04 23.94 21.04
CA LEU A 278 -14.90 23.89 21.96
C LEU A 278 -15.23 24.48 23.33
N THR A 279 -16.17 25.42 23.41
CA THR A 279 -16.56 26.05 24.68
C THR A 279 -17.28 25.04 25.57
N GLY A 280 -18.25 24.32 25.01
CA GLY A 280 -18.95 23.23 25.69
C GLY A 280 -18.00 22.11 26.11
N ILE A 281 -17.12 21.66 25.21
CA ILE A 281 -16.12 20.62 25.50
C ILE A 281 -15.24 21.05 26.68
N LYS A 282 -14.65 22.25 26.62
CA LYS A 282 -13.77 22.78 27.68
C LYS A 282 -14.48 22.91 29.02
N SER A 283 -15.73 23.37 29.02
CA SER A 283 -16.54 23.46 30.23
C SER A 283 -16.73 22.10 30.90
N LYS A 284 -17.05 21.05 30.11
CA LYS A 284 -17.19 19.68 30.64
C LYS A 284 -15.86 19.08 31.11
N VAL A 285 -14.77 19.32 30.38
CA VAL A 285 -13.42 18.87 30.77
C VAL A 285 -12.95 19.56 32.05
N ALA A 286 -13.17 20.88 32.19
CA ALA A 286 -12.84 21.62 33.40
C ALA A 286 -13.65 21.15 34.61
N ALA A 287 -14.95 20.88 34.43
CA ALA A 287 -15.80 20.32 35.48
C ALA A 287 -15.33 18.93 35.92
N LEU A 288 -14.88 18.08 34.98
CA LEU A 288 -14.29 16.78 35.28
C LEU A 288 -12.98 16.92 36.04
N SER A 289 -12.07 17.80 35.62
CA SER A 289 -10.81 18.06 36.33
C SER A 289 -11.06 18.51 37.77
N ALA A 290 -12.00 19.45 37.96
CA ALA A 290 -12.35 19.94 39.29
C ALA A 290 -12.96 18.85 40.19
N ALA A 291 -13.79 17.95 39.63
CA ALA A 291 -14.35 16.82 40.37
C ALA A 291 -13.26 15.80 40.76
N ILE A 292 -12.30 15.53 39.87
CA ILE A 292 -11.16 14.64 40.16
C ILE A 292 -10.27 15.25 41.26
N ASP A 293 -9.96 16.55 41.17
CA ASP A 293 -9.15 17.24 42.19
C ASP A 293 -9.85 17.25 43.56
N ALA A 294 -11.17 17.38 43.58
CA ALA A 294 -11.95 17.28 44.81
C ALA A 294 -11.89 15.86 45.39
N LEU A 295 -12.04 14.82 44.57
CA LEU A 295 -11.94 13.41 45.00
C LEU A 295 -10.53 13.05 45.48
N ASN A 296 -9.47 13.53 44.82
CA ASN A 296 -8.10 13.25 45.23
C ASN A 296 -7.76 13.78 46.63
N LYS A 297 -8.45 14.84 47.09
CA LYS A 297 -8.31 15.37 48.45
C LYS A 297 -9.00 14.50 49.50
N ASP A 298 -10.01 13.73 49.10
CA ASP A 298 -10.77 12.84 49.98
C ASP A 298 -11.35 11.65 49.19
N PRO A 299 -10.54 10.60 48.96
CA PRO A 299 -10.90 9.50 48.07
C PRO A 299 -12.05 8.63 48.58
N SER A 300 -12.33 8.67 49.88
CA SER A 300 -13.40 7.89 50.53
C SER A 300 -14.80 8.49 50.37
N ASP A 301 -14.91 9.74 49.92
CA ASP A 301 -16.18 10.45 49.82
C ASP A 301 -17.02 9.94 48.63
N THR A 302 -18.10 9.24 48.94
CA THR A 302 -19.02 8.65 47.95
C THR A 302 -19.76 9.68 47.11
N ALA A 303 -19.99 10.89 47.63
CA ALA A 303 -20.60 11.98 46.87
C ALA A 303 -19.59 12.55 45.85
N LYS A 304 -18.32 12.68 46.22
CA LYS A 304 -17.25 13.08 45.28
C LYS A 304 -17.00 12.01 44.22
N GLN A 305 -17.05 10.72 44.59
CA GLN A 305 -16.99 9.61 43.62
C GLN A 305 -18.16 9.67 42.62
N ALA A 306 -19.38 9.94 43.09
CA ALA A 306 -20.54 10.13 42.23
C ALA A 306 -20.43 11.36 41.33
N ALA A 307 -19.91 12.49 41.85
CA ALA A 307 -19.68 13.70 41.08
C ALA A 307 -18.66 13.49 39.93
N VAL A 308 -17.56 12.76 40.19
CA VAL A 308 -16.61 12.35 39.14
C VAL A 308 -17.30 11.51 38.08
N LYS A 309 -18.13 10.53 38.47
CA LYS A 309 -18.87 9.69 37.53
C LYS A 309 -19.79 10.53 36.63
N SER A 310 -20.58 11.43 37.21
CA SER A 310 -21.48 12.31 36.44
C SER A 310 -20.71 13.26 35.51
N ALA A 311 -19.57 13.78 35.94
CA ALA A 311 -18.72 14.62 35.09
C ALA A 311 -18.07 13.82 33.94
N GLN A 312 -17.65 12.58 34.20
CA GLN A 312 -17.15 11.66 33.17
C GLN A 312 -18.21 11.36 32.11
N ASP A 313 -19.42 11.00 32.54
CA ASP A 313 -20.54 10.66 31.64
C ASP A 313 -20.94 11.85 30.75
N ALA A 314 -20.69 13.09 31.20
CA ALA A 314 -20.92 14.31 30.42
C ALA A 314 -19.75 14.70 29.50
N ALA A 315 -18.50 14.42 29.88
CA ALA A 315 -17.31 14.84 29.13
C ALA A 315 -16.84 13.81 28.10
N TRP A 316 -16.89 12.52 28.43
CA TRP A 316 -16.35 11.44 27.58
C TRP A 316 -16.99 11.37 26.18
N PRO A 317 -18.32 11.51 26.00
CA PRO A 317 -18.92 11.47 24.66
C PRO A 317 -18.49 12.61 23.74
N LEU A 318 -17.96 13.71 24.30
CA LEU A 318 -17.49 14.88 23.56
C LEU A 318 -15.98 14.89 23.34
N THR A 319 -15.25 13.95 23.93
CA THR A 319 -13.77 13.93 23.94
C THR A 319 -13.19 12.61 23.43
N LEU A 320 -13.98 11.54 23.39
CA LEU A 320 -13.56 10.20 22.99
C LEU A 320 -14.37 9.72 21.79
N ASP A 321 -13.72 8.95 20.90
CA ASP A 321 -14.46 8.19 19.89
C ASP A 321 -15.33 7.08 20.52
N THR A 322 -16.28 6.57 19.73
CA THR A 322 -17.27 5.59 20.21
C THR A 322 -16.67 4.32 20.80
N VAL A 323 -15.55 3.82 20.26
CA VAL A 323 -14.92 2.60 20.78
C VAL A 323 -14.16 2.92 22.07
N THR A 324 -13.41 4.02 22.09
CA THR A 324 -12.69 4.46 23.29
C THR A 324 -13.63 4.78 24.45
N LEU A 325 -14.82 5.34 24.16
CA LEU A 325 -15.86 5.59 25.16
C LEU A 325 -16.32 4.29 25.84
N GLU A 326 -16.66 3.26 25.06
CA GLU A 326 -17.07 1.97 25.61
C GLU A 326 -15.92 1.27 26.35
N GLU A 327 -14.68 1.43 25.89
CA GLU A 327 -13.51 0.91 26.58
C GLU A 327 -13.31 1.56 27.96
N LYS A 328 -13.50 2.87 28.06
CA LYS A 328 -13.46 3.60 29.35
C LYS A 328 -14.61 3.17 30.28
N LYS A 329 -15.83 2.95 29.76
CA LYS A 329 -16.97 2.45 30.54
C LYS A 329 -16.71 1.04 31.07
N TYR A 330 -16.17 0.15 30.24
CA TYR A 330 -15.76 -1.20 30.65
C TYR A 330 -14.71 -1.17 31.76
N ASN A 331 -13.62 -0.42 31.56
CA ASN A 331 -12.56 -0.30 32.56
C ASN A 331 -13.07 0.27 33.89
N ARG A 332 -14.03 1.21 33.84
CA ARG A 332 -14.69 1.76 35.05
C ARG A 332 -15.53 0.71 35.77
N ALA A 333 -16.34 -0.07 35.04
CA ALA A 333 -17.16 -1.14 35.62
C ALA A 333 -16.29 -2.22 36.27
N LYS A 334 -15.21 -2.61 35.57
CA LYS A 334 -14.21 -3.57 36.07
C LYS A 334 -13.52 -3.08 37.35
N ALA A 335 -13.04 -1.83 37.38
CA ALA A 335 -12.40 -1.27 38.57
C ALA A 335 -13.35 -1.21 39.78
N LYS A 336 -14.64 -0.92 39.55
CA LYS A 336 -15.67 -0.93 40.60
C LYS A 336 -15.88 -2.34 41.17
N LEU A 337 -15.97 -3.34 40.30
CA LEU A 337 -16.09 -4.75 40.69
C LEU A 337 -14.89 -5.18 41.54
N GLU A 338 -13.67 -4.92 41.10
CA GLU A 338 -12.44 -5.25 41.84
C GLU A 338 -12.40 -4.58 43.22
N THR A 339 -12.81 -3.31 43.31
CA THR A 339 -12.84 -2.57 44.57
C THR A 339 -13.82 -3.18 45.57
N ILE A 340 -15.05 -3.49 45.15
CA ILE A 340 -16.08 -4.08 46.02
C ILE A 340 -15.72 -5.51 46.41
N GLN A 341 -15.14 -6.28 45.48
CA GLN A 341 -14.67 -7.62 45.73
C GLN A 341 -13.54 -7.65 46.78
N ASN A 342 -12.57 -6.73 46.68
CA ASN A 342 -11.50 -6.59 47.66
C ASN A 342 -12.01 -6.13 49.04
N ALA A 343 -13.12 -5.40 49.09
CA ALA A 343 -13.79 -5.00 50.33
C ALA A 343 -14.69 -6.11 50.92
N GLY A 344 -14.80 -7.28 50.29
CA GLY A 344 -15.64 -8.39 50.74
C GLY A 344 -17.15 -8.13 50.57
N GLY A 345 -17.54 -7.19 49.70
CA GLY A 345 -18.94 -6.84 49.45
C GLY A 345 -19.65 -7.82 48.51
N THR A 346 -20.98 -7.71 48.44
CA THR A 346 -21.81 -8.41 47.44
C THR A 346 -21.51 -7.82 46.05
N VAL A 347 -21.27 -8.68 45.06
CA VAL A 347 -20.82 -8.29 43.70
C VAL A 347 -21.75 -8.72 42.57
N SER A 348 -22.94 -9.24 42.85
CA SER A 348 -23.85 -9.78 41.82
C SER A 348 -24.22 -8.73 40.76
N ASP A 349 -24.51 -7.51 41.20
CA ASP A 349 -24.94 -6.42 40.33
C ASP A 349 -23.75 -5.84 39.56
N GLU A 350 -22.58 -5.74 40.20
CA GLU A 350 -21.32 -5.34 39.58
C GLU A 350 -20.84 -6.34 38.51
N ILE A 351 -21.01 -7.65 38.74
CA ILE A 351 -20.70 -8.69 37.74
C ILE A 351 -21.59 -8.53 36.52
N ASN A 352 -22.90 -8.29 36.72
CA ASN A 352 -23.82 -8.06 35.61
C ASN A 352 -23.46 -6.77 34.85
N ALA A 353 -23.14 -5.69 35.56
CA ALA A 353 -22.72 -4.43 34.95
C ALA A 353 -21.39 -4.54 34.17
N GLU A 354 -20.40 -5.28 34.68
CA GLU A 354 -19.13 -5.55 33.98
C GLU A 354 -19.37 -6.37 32.72
N LYS A 355 -20.23 -7.40 32.80
CA LYS A 355 -20.61 -8.23 31.66
C LYS A 355 -21.36 -7.44 30.59
N GLU A 356 -22.30 -6.58 30.96
CA GLU A 356 -23.02 -5.70 30.04
C GLU A 356 -22.09 -4.69 29.37
N ALA A 357 -21.20 -4.05 30.12
CA ALA A 357 -20.22 -3.11 29.57
C ALA A 357 -19.23 -3.81 28.62
N LYS A 358 -18.81 -5.04 28.96
CA LYS A 358 -17.95 -5.85 28.08
C LYS A 358 -18.68 -6.25 26.79
N ALA A 359 -19.94 -6.67 26.88
CA ALA A 359 -20.74 -7.00 25.72
C ALA A 359 -20.95 -5.78 24.80
N ALA A 360 -21.19 -4.61 25.37
CA ALA A 360 -21.28 -3.35 24.62
C ALA A 360 -19.96 -3.04 23.89
N LEU A 361 -18.83 -3.09 24.59
CA LEU A 361 -17.50 -2.85 24.00
C LEU A 361 -17.21 -3.79 22.83
N GLU A 362 -17.41 -5.10 23.02
CA GLU A 362 -17.12 -6.08 21.97
C GLU A 362 -18.08 -5.92 20.78
N THR A 363 -19.34 -5.57 21.02
CA THR A 363 -20.31 -5.26 19.95
C THR A 363 -19.89 -4.03 19.15
N THR A 364 -19.46 -2.96 19.82
CA THR A 364 -19.02 -1.72 19.15
C THR A 364 -17.71 -1.94 18.37
N LYS A 365 -16.77 -2.73 18.91
CA LYS A 365 -15.54 -3.12 18.18
C LYS A 365 -15.89 -3.94 16.94
N GLN A 366 -16.74 -4.95 17.08
CA GLN A 366 -17.12 -5.81 15.96
C GLN A 366 -17.88 -5.03 14.88
N HIS A 367 -18.83 -4.18 15.27
CA HIS A 367 -19.52 -3.28 14.34
C HIS A 367 -18.54 -2.37 13.60
N ARG A 368 -17.55 -1.81 14.29
CA ARG A 368 -16.50 -0.99 13.66
C ARG A 368 -15.71 -1.79 12.62
N ILE A 369 -15.29 -3.02 12.95
CA ILE A 369 -14.58 -3.91 12.03
C ILE A 369 -15.44 -4.24 10.80
N ASP A 370 -16.72 -4.52 11.02
CA ASP A 370 -17.65 -4.91 9.97
C ASP A 370 -18.06 -3.73 9.05
N SER A 371 -17.95 -2.49 9.56
CA SER A 371 -18.29 -1.26 8.82
C SER A 371 -17.22 -0.76 7.84
N VAL A 372 -16.04 -1.41 7.83
CA VAL A 372 -14.94 -1.05 6.93
C VAL A 372 -14.44 -2.24 6.14
N SER A 373 -13.93 -2.00 4.94
CA SER A 373 -13.48 -3.04 4.03
C SER A 373 -12.07 -2.79 3.50
N ASP A 374 -11.35 -3.88 3.22
CA ASP A 374 -10.11 -3.84 2.46
C ASP A 374 -10.34 -3.67 0.95
N GLY A 375 -11.60 -3.68 0.49
CA GLY A 375 -11.96 -3.65 -0.93
C GLY A 375 -12.02 -5.04 -1.57
N LEU A 376 -12.23 -5.10 -2.88
CA LEU A 376 -12.20 -6.35 -3.65
C LEU A 376 -10.78 -6.68 -4.13
N GLU A 377 -10.62 -7.85 -4.75
CA GLU A 377 -9.41 -8.18 -5.49
C GLU A 377 -9.18 -7.20 -6.64
N LEU A 378 -7.92 -6.95 -6.98
CA LEU A 378 -7.59 -6.05 -8.08
C LEU A 378 -7.96 -6.66 -9.44
N THR A 379 -8.34 -5.78 -10.34
CA THR A 379 -8.64 -6.05 -11.75
C THR A 379 -7.62 -5.32 -12.63
N ILE A 380 -7.56 -5.69 -13.91
CA ILE A 380 -6.68 -5.01 -14.87
C ILE A 380 -6.99 -3.50 -14.97
N ASN A 381 -8.26 -3.11 -14.78
CA ASN A 381 -8.70 -1.72 -14.82
C ASN A 381 -8.14 -0.88 -13.67
N ASP A 382 -7.74 -1.50 -12.56
CA ASP A 382 -7.11 -0.77 -11.44
C ASP A 382 -5.65 -0.42 -11.78
N PHE A 383 -4.99 -1.26 -12.58
CA PHE A 383 -3.64 -0.95 -13.10
C PHE A 383 -3.70 0.05 -14.26
N LEU A 384 -4.74 -0.04 -15.08
CA LEU A 384 -4.92 0.75 -16.30
C LEU A 384 -6.29 1.46 -16.30
N PRO A 385 -6.55 2.39 -15.36
CA PRO A 385 -7.81 3.10 -15.35
C PRO A 385 -7.97 3.98 -16.59
N LEU A 386 -9.21 4.35 -16.92
CA LEU A 386 -9.50 5.29 -17.99
C LEU A 386 -8.72 6.59 -17.76
N GLN A 387 -8.11 7.13 -18.83
CA GLN A 387 -7.27 8.34 -18.76
C GLN A 387 -6.11 8.28 -17.75
N SER A 388 -5.67 7.08 -17.35
CA SER A 388 -4.61 6.86 -16.35
C SER A 388 -3.34 7.67 -16.58
N LYS A 389 -2.93 7.91 -17.83
CA LYS A 389 -1.77 8.75 -18.19
C LYS A 389 -1.92 10.21 -17.77
N ILE A 390 -3.12 10.78 -17.89
CA ILE A 390 -3.40 12.19 -17.55
C ILE A 390 -3.53 12.33 -16.04
N GLU A 391 -4.31 11.45 -15.41
CA GLU A 391 -4.57 11.49 -13.97
C GLU A 391 -3.40 10.96 -13.11
N LYS A 392 -2.42 10.30 -13.74
CA LYS A 392 -1.29 9.63 -13.08
C LYS A 392 -1.76 8.63 -12.02
N LYS A 393 -2.68 7.73 -12.40
CA LYS A 393 -3.23 6.66 -11.57
C LYS A 393 -2.83 5.28 -12.09
N GLY A 394 -3.01 4.24 -11.27
CA GLY A 394 -2.64 2.88 -11.65
C GLY A 394 -1.13 2.76 -11.87
N MET A 395 -0.73 2.12 -12.95
CA MET A 395 0.67 2.02 -13.37
C MET A 395 1.31 3.38 -13.68
N HIS A 396 0.52 4.32 -14.23
CA HIS A 396 0.99 5.66 -14.55
C HIS A 396 1.16 6.56 -13.32
N ALA A 397 0.83 6.09 -12.11
CA ALA A 397 1.25 6.77 -10.87
C ALA A 397 2.77 6.84 -10.73
N LEU A 398 3.52 5.96 -11.41
CA LEU A 398 4.97 6.03 -11.52
C LEU A 398 5.47 7.29 -12.23
N GLU A 399 4.62 8.02 -12.97
CA GLU A 399 4.93 9.34 -13.53
C GLU A 399 5.15 10.42 -12.46
N GLN A 400 4.75 10.14 -11.21
CA GLN A 400 5.04 11.01 -10.07
C GLN A 400 6.48 10.81 -9.55
N ALA A 401 7.10 9.66 -9.85
CA ALA A 401 8.47 9.37 -9.50
C ALA A 401 9.44 9.84 -10.60
N ASP A 402 10.58 10.37 -10.18
CA ASP A 402 11.60 10.89 -11.10
C ASP A 402 12.26 9.75 -11.92
N LEU A 403 12.63 8.64 -11.28
CA LEU A 403 13.32 7.53 -11.93
C LEU A 403 12.95 6.19 -11.28
N PHE A 404 12.77 5.17 -12.12
CA PHE A 404 12.82 3.76 -11.72
C PHE A 404 13.53 2.96 -12.81
N ASN A 405 14.18 1.87 -12.45
CA ASN A 405 14.99 1.07 -13.36
C ASN A 405 14.41 -0.32 -13.62
N ILE A 406 13.69 -0.86 -12.63
CA ILE A 406 13.12 -2.19 -12.65
C ILE A 406 11.66 -2.08 -12.29
N LEU A 407 10.77 -2.73 -13.03
CA LEU A 407 9.35 -2.86 -12.70
C LEU A 407 9.04 -4.30 -12.32
N CYS A 408 8.34 -4.48 -11.21
CA CYS A 408 7.81 -5.76 -10.76
C CYS A 408 6.30 -5.61 -10.52
N ILE A 409 5.52 -6.49 -11.14
CA ILE A 409 4.08 -6.61 -10.90
C ILE A 409 3.84 -8.02 -10.36
N PRO A 410 3.83 -8.21 -9.03
CA PRO A 410 3.49 -9.48 -8.43
C PRO A 410 2.01 -9.87 -8.69
N PRO A 411 1.64 -11.16 -8.61
CA PRO A 411 0.25 -11.60 -8.75
C PRO A 411 -0.70 -10.90 -7.77
N TYR A 412 -1.80 -10.37 -8.27
CA TYR A 412 -2.73 -9.52 -7.53
C TYR A 412 -4.12 -10.11 -7.31
N ARG A 413 -4.37 -11.32 -7.81
CA ARG A 413 -5.59 -12.10 -7.56
C ARG A 413 -5.26 -13.31 -6.69
N ASN A 414 -6.11 -13.66 -5.74
CA ASN A 414 -5.84 -14.83 -4.90
C ASN A 414 -6.13 -16.14 -5.65
N GLN A 415 -7.15 -16.12 -6.52
CA GLN A 415 -7.55 -17.29 -7.32
C GLN A 415 -6.60 -17.53 -8.49
N SER A 416 -6.27 -16.45 -9.23
CA SER A 416 -5.30 -16.47 -10.31
C SER A 416 -3.96 -16.02 -9.76
N LYS A 417 -3.08 -16.98 -9.43
CA LYS A 417 -1.72 -16.71 -8.92
C LYS A 417 -0.76 -16.18 -10.00
N ASP A 418 -1.30 -15.50 -11.01
CA ASP A 418 -0.67 -15.08 -12.26
C ASP A 418 -1.12 -13.67 -12.65
N VAL A 419 -0.29 -12.98 -13.42
CA VAL A 419 -0.54 -11.64 -13.97
C VAL A 419 -1.14 -11.77 -15.36
N ASP A 420 -2.17 -10.97 -15.66
CA ASP A 420 -2.83 -10.97 -16.98
C ASP A 420 -1.82 -10.59 -18.10
N LYS A 421 -1.85 -11.28 -19.25
CA LYS A 421 -0.93 -11.04 -20.37
C LYS A 421 -1.01 -9.63 -20.95
N ASN A 422 -2.24 -9.10 -21.06
CA ASN A 422 -2.48 -7.74 -21.55
C ASN A 422 -1.82 -6.70 -20.64
N LEU A 423 -1.83 -6.94 -19.32
CA LEU A 423 -1.15 -6.06 -18.37
C LEU A 423 0.37 -6.15 -18.52
N LEU A 424 0.92 -7.35 -18.73
CA LEU A 424 2.36 -7.53 -19.00
C LEU A 424 2.80 -6.81 -20.29
N ALA A 425 1.99 -6.85 -21.35
CA ALA A 425 2.27 -6.15 -22.60
C ALA A 425 2.26 -4.62 -22.45
N GLU A 426 1.28 -4.07 -21.73
CA GLU A 426 1.24 -2.63 -21.45
C GLU A 426 2.39 -2.21 -20.52
N ALA A 427 2.70 -3.02 -19.51
CA ALA A 427 3.83 -2.77 -18.61
C ALA A 427 5.18 -2.82 -19.34
N GLU A 428 5.33 -3.70 -20.33
CA GLU A 428 6.51 -3.76 -21.18
C GLU A 428 6.64 -2.50 -22.03
N THR A 429 5.55 -2.06 -22.67
CA THR A 429 5.52 -0.82 -23.46
C THR A 429 5.93 0.37 -22.59
N TYR A 430 5.33 0.47 -21.40
CA TYR A 430 5.64 1.50 -20.43
C TYR A 430 7.11 1.45 -19.96
N CYS A 431 7.66 0.26 -19.71
CA CYS A 431 9.08 0.10 -19.37
C CYS A 431 10.00 0.53 -20.52
N THR A 432 9.62 0.27 -21.77
CA THR A 432 10.38 0.72 -22.95
C THR A 432 10.38 2.25 -23.04
N GLU A 433 9.23 2.91 -22.83
CA GLU A 433 9.12 4.38 -22.80
C GLU A 433 9.95 5.00 -21.66
N ARG A 434 9.90 4.40 -20.47
CA ARG A 434 10.59 4.87 -19.25
C ARG A 434 12.04 4.39 -19.11
N ARG A 435 12.57 3.68 -20.11
CA ARG A 435 13.93 3.09 -20.09
C ARG A 435 14.20 2.19 -18.88
N ALA A 436 13.18 1.43 -18.48
CA ALA A 436 13.23 0.47 -17.38
C ALA A 436 13.15 -0.98 -17.90
N LEU A 437 13.45 -1.95 -17.02
CA LEU A 437 13.33 -3.38 -17.30
C LEU A 437 12.17 -3.99 -16.50
N LEU A 438 11.27 -4.70 -17.17
CA LEU A 438 10.21 -5.50 -16.57
C LEU A 438 10.75 -6.88 -16.16
N ILE A 439 10.53 -7.28 -14.91
CA ILE A 439 10.74 -8.68 -14.49
C ILE A 439 9.40 -9.39 -14.52
N VAL A 440 9.34 -10.45 -15.32
CA VAL A 440 8.15 -11.28 -15.52
C VAL A 440 8.28 -12.56 -14.71
N ASP A 441 7.24 -12.89 -13.97
CA ASP A 441 7.18 -14.11 -13.17
C ASP A 441 6.71 -15.30 -14.01
N PRO A 442 7.08 -16.53 -13.65
CA PRO A 442 6.65 -17.72 -14.38
C PRO A 442 5.20 -18.06 -14.02
N HIS A 443 4.46 -18.61 -14.98
CA HIS A 443 3.06 -19.00 -14.76
C HIS A 443 2.94 -20.06 -13.65
N SER A 444 1.88 -20.00 -12.84
CA SER A 444 1.71 -20.85 -11.65
C SER A 444 1.54 -22.34 -11.99
N SER A 445 1.09 -22.65 -13.21
CA SER A 445 0.97 -24.02 -13.71
C SER A 445 2.31 -24.67 -14.08
N TRP A 446 3.41 -23.91 -14.15
CA TRP A 446 4.72 -24.40 -14.59
C TRP A 446 5.41 -25.22 -13.50
N ASN A 447 4.95 -26.46 -13.33
CA ASN A 447 5.49 -27.42 -12.38
C ASN A 447 6.59 -28.33 -12.95
N SER A 448 6.98 -28.14 -14.21
CA SER A 448 8.03 -28.90 -14.89
C SER A 448 8.65 -28.08 -16.02
N LYS A 449 9.88 -28.46 -16.44
CA LYS A 449 10.54 -27.86 -17.61
C LYS A 449 9.67 -27.98 -18.86
N THR A 450 9.04 -29.13 -19.08
CA THR A 450 8.24 -29.40 -20.29
C THR A 450 7.07 -28.44 -20.37
N LYS A 451 6.31 -28.27 -19.28
CA LYS A 451 5.22 -27.28 -19.24
C LYS A 451 5.69 -25.86 -19.50
N ALA A 452 6.80 -25.44 -18.90
CA ALA A 452 7.36 -24.11 -19.13
C ALA A 452 7.77 -23.90 -20.60
N LYS A 453 8.40 -24.91 -21.21
CA LYS A 453 8.79 -24.89 -22.63
C LYS A 453 7.58 -24.83 -23.55
N ASP A 454 6.61 -25.72 -23.34
CA ASP A 454 5.43 -25.83 -24.19
C ASP A 454 4.60 -24.54 -24.12
N ASP A 455 4.31 -24.04 -22.92
CA ASP A 455 3.52 -22.81 -22.75
C ASP A 455 4.21 -21.56 -23.29
N PHE A 456 5.54 -21.52 -23.28
CA PHE A 456 6.31 -20.42 -23.86
C PHE A 456 6.35 -20.47 -25.40
N SER A 457 6.43 -21.67 -25.98
CA SER A 457 6.57 -21.89 -27.42
C SER A 457 5.27 -22.10 -28.18
N LYS A 458 4.12 -22.05 -27.51
CA LYS A 458 2.81 -22.13 -28.17
C LYS A 458 2.62 -21.01 -29.21
N GLU A 459 1.99 -21.31 -30.34
CA GLU A 459 1.62 -20.29 -31.34
C GLU A 459 0.47 -19.42 -30.83
N GLU A 460 -0.56 -20.04 -30.27
CA GLU A 460 -1.71 -19.37 -29.64
C GLU A 460 -1.62 -19.47 -28.12
N ASP A 461 -1.96 -18.38 -27.42
CA ASP A 461 -1.98 -18.33 -25.96
C ASP A 461 -0.60 -18.61 -25.31
N SER A 462 0.50 -18.23 -25.96
CA SER A 462 1.83 -18.27 -25.33
C SER A 462 1.91 -17.37 -24.10
N TYR A 463 2.67 -17.81 -23.09
CA TYR A 463 2.98 -17.02 -21.91
C TYR A 463 4.49 -16.74 -21.82
N PRO A 464 4.93 -15.49 -21.63
CA PRO A 464 4.11 -14.29 -21.37
C PRO A 464 3.58 -13.60 -22.64
N GLY A 465 3.89 -14.13 -23.83
CA GLY A 465 3.37 -13.62 -25.10
C GLY A 465 3.96 -12.29 -25.57
N ILE A 466 5.08 -11.86 -24.97
CA ILE A 466 5.72 -10.56 -25.23
C ILE A 466 7.22 -10.71 -25.61
N PRO A 467 7.58 -10.71 -26.90
CA PRO A 467 8.97 -10.73 -27.32
C PRO A 467 9.61 -9.35 -27.13
N SER A 468 10.25 -9.12 -25.98
CA SER A 468 10.80 -7.79 -25.64
C SER A 468 12.26 -7.81 -25.19
N LYS A 469 12.98 -6.74 -25.56
CA LYS A 469 14.33 -6.41 -25.08
C LYS A 469 14.31 -5.83 -23.66
N ASN A 470 13.19 -5.26 -23.22
CA ASN A 470 13.02 -4.61 -21.93
C ASN A 470 12.31 -5.51 -20.91
N ALA A 471 12.13 -6.81 -21.18
CA ALA A 471 11.54 -7.75 -20.25
C ALA A 471 12.41 -9.01 -20.09
N ALA A 472 12.37 -9.62 -18.90
CA ALA A 472 13.07 -10.87 -18.60
C ALA A 472 12.23 -11.76 -17.68
N LEU A 473 12.14 -13.06 -18.01
CA LEU A 473 11.39 -14.04 -17.24
C LEU A 473 12.32 -14.95 -16.45
N PHE A 474 11.98 -15.23 -15.18
CA PHE A 474 12.74 -16.09 -14.29
C PHE A 474 11.92 -17.30 -13.84
N PHE A 475 12.42 -18.50 -14.04
CA PHE A 475 11.74 -19.76 -13.74
C PHE A 475 12.70 -20.69 -12.99
N PRO A 476 12.26 -21.49 -12.00
CA PRO A 476 10.91 -21.64 -11.46
C PRO A 476 10.58 -20.67 -10.32
N ARG A 477 9.39 -20.83 -9.73
CA ARG A 477 8.98 -20.09 -8.53
C ARG A 477 9.77 -20.53 -7.30
N LEU A 478 9.73 -19.68 -6.28
CA LEU A 478 10.43 -19.86 -5.02
C LEU A 478 9.53 -20.59 -4.03
N LYS A 479 10.09 -21.51 -3.22
CA LYS A 479 9.39 -22.12 -2.09
C LYS A 479 9.99 -21.61 -0.79
N GLN A 480 9.20 -20.90 0.01
CA GLN A 480 9.64 -20.18 1.21
C GLN A 480 8.64 -20.36 2.36
N PRO A 481 9.09 -20.29 3.63
CA PRO A 481 8.19 -20.31 4.77
C PRO A 481 7.35 -19.02 4.79
N ASN A 482 6.06 -19.16 5.02
CA ASN A 482 5.14 -18.04 5.21
C ASN A 482 4.96 -17.73 6.71
N PRO A 483 5.49 -16.60 7.23
CA PRO A 483 5.35 -16.25 8.65
C PRO A 483 3.89 -16.07 9.11
N LEU A 484 2.97 -15.76 8.19
CA LEU A 484 1.54 -15.58 8.50
C LEU A 484 0.74 -16.89 8.52
N ARG A 485 1.35 -18.02 8.13
CA ARG A 485 0.75 -19.35 8.13
C ARG A 485 1.67 -20.35 8.84
N ASP A 486 2.08 -20.01 10.06
CA ASP A 486 2.91 -20.87 10.93
C ASP A 486 4.19 -21.39 10.25
N ASN A 487 4.81 -20.59 9.38
CA ASN A 487 5.99 -20.93 8.58
C ASN A 487 5.82 -22.15 7.65
N GLN A 488 4.59 -22.45 7.23
CA GLN A 488 4.35 -23.42 6.16
C GLN A 488 5.05 -23.01 4.87
N ILE A 489 5.64 -23.99 4.17
CA ILE A 489 6.33 -23.73 2.91
C ILE A 489 5.29 -23.52 1.81
N GLU A 490 5.29 -22.32 1.23
CA GLU A 490 4.41 -21.93 0.14
C GLU A 490 5.22 -21.47 -1.08
N GLU A 491 4.55 -21.39 -2.22
CA GLU A 491 5.14 -20.97 -3.49
C GLU A 491 4.94 -19.47 -3.73
N PHE A 492 6.04 -18.76 -3.92
CA PHE A 492 6.11 -17.32 -4.15
C PHE A 492 6.78 -17.00 -5.49
N VAL A 493 6.46 -15.83 -6.03
CA VAL A 493 7.02 -15.36 -7.29
C VAL A 493 8.45 -14.83 -7.14
N PRO A 494 9.32 -15.04 -8.15
CA PRO A 494 10.73 -14.67 -8.05
C PRO A 494 11.06 -13.19 -8.27
N CYS A 495 10.16 -12.37 -8.83
CA CYS A 495 10.48 -10.99 -9.25
C CYS A 495 11.17 -10.14 -8.18
N GLY A 496 10.67 -10.17 -6.95
CA GLY A 496 11.24 -9.44 -5.81
C GLY A 496 12.67 -9.86 -5.50
N ALA A 497 12.89 -11.18 -5.32
CA ALA A 497 14.21 -11.72 -5.03
C ALA A 497 15.21 -11.41 -6.15
N VAL A 498 14.80 -11.60 -7.41
CA VAL A 498 15.65 -11.35 -8.59
C VAL A 498 15.99 -9.87 -8.74
N ALA A 499 15.03 -8.96 -8.52
CA ALA A 499 15.30 -7.53 -8.48
C ALA A 499 16.33 -7.17 -7.39
N GLY A 500 16.29 -7.86 -6.25
CA GLY A 500 17.29 -7.70 -5.19
C GLY A 500 18.68 -8.17 -5.63
N ILE A 501 18.77 -9.30 -6.35
CA ILE A 501 20.03 -9.78 -6.95
C ILE A 501 20.59 -8.79 -7.97
N PHE A 502 19.73 -8.14 -8.75
CA PHE A 502 20.12 -7.10 -9.70
C PHE A 502 20.75 -5.92 -8.96
N ALA A 503 20.07 -5.41 -7.93
CA ALA A 503 20.60 -4.34 -7.08
C ALA A 503 21.93 -4.71 -6.42
N ARG A 504 22.04 -5.92 -5.89
CA ARG A 504 23.28 -6.42 -5.27
C ARG A 504 24.43 -6.48 -6.25
N THR A 505 24.19 -7.02 -7.45
CA THR A 505 25.21 -7.15 -8.50
C THR A 505 25.66 -5.78 -8.98
N ASP A 506 24.71 -4.87 -9.22
CA ASP A 506 25.00 -3.50 -9.67
C ASP A 506 25.89 -2.76 -8.67
N ASN A 507 25.55 -2.83 -7.38
CA ASN A 507 26.30 -2.17 -6.31
C ASN A 507 27.72 -2.74 -6.15
N GLN A 508 27.91 -4.03 -6.38
CA GLN A 508 29.20 -4.70 -6.16
C GLN A 508 30.10 -4.68 -7.41
N ARG A 509 29.52 -4.78 -8.60
CA ARG A 509 30.23 -5.09 -9.85
C ARG A 509 29.86 -4.21 -11.03
N GLY A 510 28.88 -3.32 -10.87
CA GLY A 510 28.34 -2.47 -11.92
C GLY A 510 27.24 -3.14 -12.76
N VAL A 511 26.39 -2.32 -13.36
CA VAL A 511 25.20 -2.72 -14.14
C VAL A 511 25.52 -3.57 -15.39
N TRP A 512 26.76 -3.46 -15.89
CA TRP A 512 27.28 -4.25 -17.02
C TRP A 512 27.65 -5.68 -16.66
N LYS A 513 27.65 -6.04 -15.38
CA LYS A 513 27.86 -7.41 -14.97
C LYS A 513 26.53 -8.18 -15.00
N ALA A 514 26.58 -9.40 -15.54
CA ALA A 514 25.44 -10.30 -15.50
C ALA A 514 25.03 -10.62 -14.05
N PRO A 515 23.76 -10.42 -13.66
CA PRO A 515 23.23 -10.76 -12.34
C PRO A 515 22.92 -12.27 -12.22
N ALA A 516 23.86 -13.10 -12.65
CA ALA A 516 23.73 -14.56 -12.68
C ALA A 516 25.08 -15.24 -12.43
N GLY A 517 25.02 -16.50 -12.00
CA GLY A 517 26.17 -17.35 -11.69
C GLY A 517 26.24 -17.72 -10.21
N ILE A 518 27.41 -18.21 -9.79
CA ILE A 518 27.61 -18.76 -8.44
C ILE A 518 27.50 -17.72 -7.31
N GLU A 519 27.72 -16.44 -7.62
CA GLU A 519 27.60 -15.31 -6.67
C GLU A 519 26.16 -14.78 -6.54
N ALA A 520 25.28 -15.16 -7.47
CA ALA A 520 23.89 -14.72 -7.54
C ALA A 520 22.97 -15.58 -6.65
N THR A 521 23.40 -15.84 -5.40
CA THR A 521 22.69 -16.66 -4.43
C THR A 521 21.43 -16.00 -3.90
N LEU A 522 20.33 -16.74 -3.88
CA LEU A 522 19.02 -16.32 -3.37
C LEU A 522 18.97 -16.50 -1.85
N ALA A 523 18.85 -15.39 -1.12
CA ALA A 523 18.69 -15.37 0.33
C ALA A 523 17.22 -15.63 0.70
N GLY A 524 17.01 -16.39 1.79
CA GLY A 524 15.66 -16.70 2.29
C GLY A 524 14.87 -17.70 1.43
N VAL A 525 15.52 -18.40 0.49
CA VAL A 525 14.89 -19.38 -0.41
C VAL A 525 15.36 -20.80 -0.08
N PRO A 526 14.61 -21.55 0.77
CA PRO A 526 14.95 -22.91 1.14
C PRO A 526 14.65 -23.95 0.06
N GLN A 527 13.87 -23.66 -0.99
CA GLN A 527 13.62 -24.59 -2.08
C GLN A 527 13.15 -23.86 -3.35
N LEU A 528 13.33 -24.48 -4.52
CA LEU A 528 12.73 -24.06 -5.79
C LEU A 528 11.57 -25.00 -6.14
N SER A 529 10.51 -24.49 -6.79
CA SER A 529 9.34 -25.34 -7.08
C SER A 529 9.66 -26.49 -8.04
N VAL A 530 10.60 -26.27 -8.96
CA VAL A 530 11.17 -27.27 -9.86
C VAL A 530 12.69 -27.32 -9.67
N ASN A 531 13.31 -28.50 -9.71
CA ASN A 531 14.76 -28.60 -9.72
C ASN A 531 15.24 -28.90 -11.15
N LEU A 532 16.16 -28.10 -11.67
CA LEU A 532 16.58 -28.16 -13.08
C LEU A 532 17.99 -28.72 -13.25
N THR A 533 18.11 -29.71 -14.13
CA THR A 533 19.39 -30.27 -14.58
C THR A 533 20.09 -29.38 -15.61
N ASP A 534 21.36 -29.67 -15.91
CA ASP A 534 22.12 -28.92 -16.92
C ASP A 534 21.50 -29.03 -18.31
N ALA A 535 21.04 -30.24 -18.68
CA ALA A 535 20.40 -30.50 -19.96
C ALA A 535 19.08 -29.74 -20.11
N GLU A 536 18.24 -29.75 -19.07
CA GLU A 536 16.97 -29.02 -19.06
C GLU A 536 17.16 -27.51 -19.16
N ASN A 537 18.15 -26.96 -18.44
CA ASN A 537 18.52 -25.56 -18.57
C ASN A 537 19.03 -25.23 -19.99
N GLY A 538 19.76 -26.16 -20.63
CA GLY A 538 20.21 -26.03 -22.01
C GLY A 538 19.08 -25.88 -23.03
N GLU A 539 17.91 -26.45 -22.75
CA GLU A 539 16.72 -26.31 -23.61
C GLU A 539 15.94 -25.01 -23.36
N LEU A 540 15.85 -24.55 -22.11
CA LEU A 540 15.07 -23.35 -21.75
C LEU A 540 15.81 -22.04 -22.04
N ASN A 541 17.13 -22.04 -21.89
CA ASN A 541 17.93 -20.84 -22.02
C ASN A 541 17.83 -20.22 -23.44
N PRO A 542 17.88 -20.98 -24.56
CA PRO A 542 17.68 -20.42 -25.90
C PRO A 542 16.33 -19.72 -26.08
N LEU A 543 15.30 -20.13 -25.36
CA LEU A 543 13.99 -19.48 -25.41
C LEU A 543 13.96 -18.13 -24.67
N GLY A 544 15.01 -17.78 -23.91
CA GLY A 544 15.05 -16.56 -23.09
C GLY A 544 14.44 -16.75 -21.70
N ILE A 545 14.14 -18.00 -21.30
CA ILE A 545 13.70 -18.35 -19.95
C ILE A 545 14.93 -18.45 -19.04
N ASN A 546 15.03 -17.58 -18.04
CA ASN A 546 16.15 -17.58 -17.11
C ASN A 546 15.93 -18.58 -15.99
N CYS A 547 16.77 -19.62 -15.94
CA CYS A 547 16.64 -20.65 -14.92
C CYS A 547 17.20 -20.21 -13.56
N LEU A 548 16.44 -20.44 -12.49
CA LEU A 548 16.92 -20.49 -11.11
C LEU A 548 17.29 -21.95 -10.82
N ARG A 549 18.45 -22.16 -10.20
CA ARG A 549 19.01 -23.51 -10.00
C ARG A 549 19.45 -23.75 -8.58
N ALA A 550 19.40 -25.00 -8.13
CA ALA A 550 19.94 -25.42 -6.85
C ALA A 550 21.19 -26.27 -7.06
N PHE A 551 22.27 -25.91 -6.37
CA PHE A 551 23.52 -26.65 -6.32
C PHE A 551 23.80 -27.11 -4.88
N PRO A 552 24.29 -28.34 -4.64
CA PRO A 552 24.47 -28.89 -3.30
C PRO A 552 25.34 -28.05 -2.33
N ILE A 553 26.33 -27.29 -2.83
CA ILE A 553 27.26 -26.50 -2.01
C ILE A 553 26.97 -24.99 -2.08
N ILE A 554 26.62 -24.49 -3.27
CA ILE A 554 26.43 -23.05 -3.51
C ILE A 554 25.03 -22.60 -3.08
N GLY A 555 24.08 -23.53 -2.96
CA GLY A 555 22.69 -23.22 -2.68
C GLY A 555 21.92 -22.84 -3.95
N ARG A 556 20.97 -21.91 -3.84
CA ARG A 556 20.03 -21.58 -4.92
C ARG A 556 20.52 -20.29 -5.58
N VAL A 557 20.64 -20.29 -6.90
CA VAL A 557 21.23 -19.17 -7.64
C VAL A 557 20.40 -18.80 -8.86
N VAL A 558 20.48 -17.54 -9.25
CA VAL A 558 20.07 -17.09 -10.59
C VAL A 558 21.13 -17.56 -11.58
N TRP A 559 20.76 -18.39 -12.57
CA TRP A 559 21.71 -18.98 -13.51
C TRP A 559 21.59 -18.42 -14.94
N GLY A 560 20.45 -17.80 -15.28
CA GLY A 560 20.20 -17.16 -16.58
C GLY A 560 20.25 -15.63 -16.52
N SER A 561 20.60 -14.99 -17.64
CA SER A 561 20.67 -13.52 -17.76
C SER A 561 20.30 -13.01 -19.17
N ARG A 562 19.17 -13.48 -19.71
CA ARG A 562 18.62 -13.18 -21.05
C ARG A 562 17.29 -12.43 -20.98
N THR A 563 17.06 -11.60 -21.97
CA THR A 563 15.77 -10.92 -22.19
C THR A 563 14.79 -11.84 -22.92
N LEU A 564 13.51 -11.46 -22.98
CA LEU A 564 12.47 -12.19 -23.73
C LEU A 564 12.64 -12.16 -25.26
N ARG A 565 13.65 -11.47 -25.80
CA ARG A 565 14.08 -11.66 -27.20
C ARG A 565 14.62 -13.06 -27.49
N GLY A 566 15.03 -13.81 -26.46
CA GLY A 566 15.52 -15.18 -26.63
C GLY A 566 16.75 -15.29 -27.52
N ALA A 567 16.92 -16.46 -28.15
CA ALA A 567 18.02 -16.80 -29.04
C ALA A 567 17.50 -17.51 -30.31
N ASP A 568 16.96 -16.75 -31.27
CA ASP A 568 16.94 -17.08 -32.73
C ASP A 568 16.55 -15.82 -33.54
N GLN A 569 16.95 -15.56 -34.80
CA GLN A 569 17.77 -16.28 -35.80
C GLN A 569 18.85 -15.38 -36.47
N LEU A 570 19.00 -14.12 -36.04
CA LEU A 570 20.03 -13.17 -36.52
C LEU A 570 20.55 -12.34 -35.33
N ALA A 571 21.31 -12.98 -34.42
CA ALA A 571 22.15 -12.37 -33.38
C ALA A 571 21.72 -10.98 -32.84
N ASP A 572 20.52 -10.88 -32.25
CA ASP A 572 20.08 -9.62 -31.64
C ASP A 572 21.05 -9.19 -30.51
N GLU A 573 21.55 -7.96 -30.60
CA GLU A 573 22.48 -7.37 -29.64
C GLU A 573 21.84 -7.24 -28.24
N TRP A 574 20.52 -7.15 -28.18
CA TRP A 574 19.76 -6.94 -26.95
C TRP A 574 19.40 -8.22 -26.18
N LYS A 575 19.88 -9.38 -26.61
CA LYS A 575 19.55 -10.68 -25.97
C LYS A 575 19.95 -10.80 -24.49
N TYR A 576 20.97 -10.06 -24.05
CA TYR A 576 21.53 -10.18 -22.71
C TYR A 576 21.10 -9.02 -21.81
N ILE A 577 20.61 -9.36 -20.61
CA ILE A 577 20.22 -8.41 -19.57
C ILE A 577 21.33 -7.39 -19.25
N PRO A 578 22.61 -7.77 -18.99
CA PRO A 578 23.65 -6.78 -18.69
C PRO A 578 23.89 -5.80 -19.83
N VAL A 579 23.81 -6.27 -21.08
CA VAL A 579 23.99 -5.40 -22.26
C VAL A 579 22.85 -4.39 -22.33
N ARG A 580 21.59 -4.86 -22.23
CA ARG A 580 20.44 -3.96 -22.26
C ARG A 580 20.44 -2.98 -21.09
N ARG A 581 20.66 -3.44 -19.85
CA ARG A 581 20.66 -2.59 -18.66
C ARG A 581 21.78 -1.54 -18.71
N THR A 582 22.95 -1.88 -19.24
CA THR A 582 24.03 -0.91 -19.45
C THR A 582 23.64 0.16 -20.46
N ALA A 583 23.02 -0.23 -21.59
CA ALA A 583 22.53 0.74 -22.56
C ALA A 583 21.46 1.65 -21.97
N LEU A 584 20.47 1.11 -21.24
CA LEU A 584 19.45 1.90 -20.55
C LEU A 584 20.06 2.91 -19.58
N PHE A 585 21.05 2.47 -18.79
CA PHE A 585 21.79 3.34 -17.87
C PHE A 585 22.54 4.47 -18.58
N ILE A 586 23.24 4.17 -19.68
CA ILE A 586 23.95 5.17 -20.48
C ILE A 586 22.94 6.14 -21.13
N GLU A 587 21.91 5.61 -21.77
CA GLU A 587 20.85 6.36 -22.44
C GLU A 587 20.20 7.37 -21.48
N GLU A 588 19.84 6.95 -20.27
CA GLU A 588 19.19 7.80 -19.27
C GLU A 588 20.16 8.82 -18.65
N SER A 589 21.41 8.40 -18.36
CA SER A 589 22.44 9.31 -17.84
C SER A 589 22.78 10.41 -18.83
N LEU A 590 22.92 10.06 -20.11
CA LEU A 590 23.16 11.04 -21.18
C LEU A 590 21.94 11.96 -21.35
N TYR A 591 20.73 11.40 -21.44
CA TYR A 591 19.51 12.19 -21.61
C TYR A 591 19.36 13.26 -20.52
N ARG A 592 19.60 12.91 -19.26
CA ARG A 592 19.56 13.87 -18.14
C ARG A 592 20.74 14.84 -18.18
N GLY A 593 21.94 14.34 -18.40
CA GLY A 593 23.17 15.13 -18.42
C GLY A 593 23.24 16.16 -19.56
N THR A 594 22.48 15.97 -20.64
CA THR A 594 22.47 16.86 -21.81
C THR A 594 21.21 17.73 -21.93
N LYS A 595 20.31 17.77 -20.94
CA LYS A 595 19.08 18.61 -21.01
C LYS A 595 19.36 20.08 -21.27
N TRP A 596 20.49 20.58 -20.78
CA TRP A 596 20.88 21.98 -20.94
C TRP A 596 21.18 22.38 -22.39
N VAL A 597 21.56 21.42 -23.25
CA VAL A 597 21.95 21.66 -24.64
C VAL A 597 20.82 22.31 -25.44
N VAL A 598 19.56 22.06 -25.07
CA VAL A 598 18.36 22.63 -25.72
C VAL A 598 18.31 24.16 -25.63
N PHE A 599 18.99 24.76 -24.66
CA PHE A 599 18.96 26.20 -24.43
C PHE A 599 20.17 26.94 -25.02
N GLU A 600 21.10 26.24 -25.66
CA GLU A 600 22.35 26.80 -26.17
C GLU A 600 22.29 26.97 -27.70
N PRO A 601 22.99 27.96 -28.28
CA PRO A 601 23.11 28.12 -29.73
C PRO A 601 23.75 26.90 -30.38
N ASN A 602 23.21 26.45 -31.50
CA ASN A 602 23.76 25.32 -32.24
C ASN A 602 25.04 25.72 -33.00
N ASP A 603 26.19 25.68 -32.33
CA ASP A 603 27.50 26.08 -32.85
C ASP A 603 28.63 25.08 -32.53
N GLU A 604 29.81 25.30 -33.09
CA GLU A 604 30.98 24.44 -32.89
C GLU A 604 31.47 24.38 -31.43
N PRO A 605 31.51 25.49 -30.66
CA PRO A 605 31.76 25.45 -29.22
C PRO A 605 30.84 24.50 -28.46
N LEU A 606 29.53 24.54 -28.71
CA LEU A 606 28.56 23.63 -28.07
C LEU A 606 28.89 22.17 -28.42
N TRP A 607 29.16 21.87 -29.69
CA TRP A 607 29.50 20.50 -30.10
C TRP A 607 30.79 20.00 -29.43
N ALA A 608 31.80 20.86 -29.28
CA ALA A 608 33.03 20.54 -28.57
C ALA A 608 32.77 20.23 -27.09
N GLN A 609 31.92 21.02 -26.42
CA GLN A 609 31.53 20.78 -25.03
C GLN A 609 30.76 19.46 -24.86
N ILE A 610 29.83 19.17 -25.77
CA ILE A 610 29.09 17.89 -25.76
C ILE A 610 30.05 16.71 -25.90
N ARG A 611 30.96 16.76 -26.88
CA ARG A 611 31.97 15.69 -27.07
C ARG A 611 32.86 15.52 -25.85
N LEU A 612 33.29 16.62 -25.22
CA LEU A 612 34.12 16.57 -24.02
C LEU A 612 33.36 15.94 -22.84
N ASN A 613 32.13 16.36 -22.58
CA ASN A 613 31.33 15.87 -21.45
C ASN A 613 30.94 14.39 -21.62
N ILE A 614 30.45 14.02 -22.81
CA ILE A 614 30.09 12.63 -23.13
C ILE A 614 31.35 11.75 -23.16
N GLY A 615 32.44 12.23 -23.77
CA GLY A 615 33.72 11.53 -23.80
C GLY A 615 34.24 11.25 -22.39
N ALA A 616 34.26 12.26 -21.51
CA ALA A 616 34.67 12.09 -20.12
C ALA A 616 33.84 11.04 -19.37
N PHE A 617 32.51 11.04 -19.58
CA PHE A 617 31.61 10.04 -18.98
C PHE A 617 31.90 8.62 -19.48
N LEU A 618 31.97 8.41 -20.80
CA LEU A 618 32.23 7.09 -21.37
C LEU A 618 33.65 6.58 -21.05
N HIS A 619 34.65 7.47 -20.98
CA HIS A 619 35.99 7.11 -20.52
C HIS A 619 35.99 6.67 -19.05
N ASN A 620 35.18 7.30 -18.19
CA ASN A 620 35.04 6.86 -16.80
C ASN A 620 34.44 5.44 -16.73
N LEU A 621 33.37 5.17 -17.50
CA LEU A 621 32.80 3.83 -17.60
C LEU A 621 33.80 2.78 -18.14
N CYS A 622 34.59 3.15 -19.14
CA CYS A 622 35.67 2.30 -19.65
C CYS A 622 36.70 1.97 -18.55
N ARG A 623 37.11 2.96 -17.75
CA ARG A 623 38.02 2.76 -16.61
C ARG A 623 37.42 1.88 -15.51
N GLN A 624 36.11 1.91 -15.34
CA GLN A 624 35.37 1.05 -14.42
C GLN A 624 35.16 -0.39 -14.97
N GLY A 625 35.55 -0.65 -16.21
CA GLY A 625 35.44 -1.97 -16.84
C GLY A 625 34.08 -2.25 -17.48
N ALA A 626 33.29 -1.22 -17.78
CA ALA A 626 31.97 -1.37 -18.41
C ALA A 626 32.02 -1.87 -19.85
N PHE A 627 33.13 -1.58 -20.56
CA PHE A 627 33.34 -1.96 -21.95
C PHE A 627 34.47 -2.98 -22.08
N GLN A 628 34.40 -3.82 -23.12
CA GLN A 628 35.46 -4.76 -23.43
C GLN A 628 36.66 -4.05 -24.08
N GLY A 629 37.83 -4.15 -23.45
CA GLY A 629 39.10 -3.60 -23.97
C GLY A 629 39.77 -2.63 -22.99
N SER A 630 41.11 -2.58 -23.03
CA SER A 630 41.93 -1.81 -22.07
C SER A 630 42.25 -0.38 -22.51
N ARG A 631 41.83 0.02 -23.72
CA ARG A 631 42.08 1.36 -24.27
C ARG A 631 40.78 1.93 -24.84
N PRO A 632 40.34 3.13 -24.43
CA PRO A 632 39.29 3.82 -25.15
C PRO A 632 39.86 4.20 -26.52
N ARG A 633 39.21 3.73 -27.59
CA ARG A 633 39.53 4.12 -28.96
C ARG A 633 38.47 5.06 -29.49
#